data_AF-A0A6C0ISV3-F1
#
_entry.id   AF-A0A6C0ISV3-F1
#
_cell.length_a   1.000
_cell.length_b   1.000
_cell.length_c   1.000
_cell.angle_alpha   90.00
_cell.angle_beta   90.00
_cell.angle_gamma   90.00
#
_symmetry.space_group_name_H-M   'P 1'
#
loop_
_entity.id
_entity.type
_entity.pdbx_description
1 polymer ?
#
loop_
_entity_poly.entity_id
_entity_poly.type
_entity_poly.pdbx_seq_one_letter_code
_entity_poly.pdbx_strand_id
1 'polypeptide(L)'
;MTGYNILSNLNANAGRNKWSVGLGTTRNIKGSSNRIYAYCRRHSETPLYCMFQFTPPPPPPPVIPCTQGFVTYSFDYTGIDPLTETLILNHLPIIILPGIFTISRKPLVIIAGNNVFVEIRTCLYEHGSYLSDFGISFNNHATFYNDNTVNLTMLNTNKCPFSRTGYQFSTLNDITILPAFNPYFLPDTSLLACFYYCPNFNSDISAWNTKNVTIMDYMFSNATTFNQPIGNWDTKNVTSMQFIFENASSFDKDIGLWDVTNVENFYFAFSLATSFNNGGSNLIKLWTAPKCSSFSYMFNGCTTFNQPLANLVDTSGVSGCYMDNMFNGATSFDQDIGNWKVNNVVTMDNMFIGATAFNNGSNSSINYWTAPKCYSFNSMFNGCITFNQPLTNLVDTSGVVDCAMNYMFNGATSFDQDIGNWKVNNVTSMYHMFVGATAFNNGGSNSINSWTAPNCTSFISMFQSATSFNQPVSNLVDTSGVVDCAMDSMFRQATIFNQNLGNWNVINASSMGQMFFLATAFNNGGSTSINSWTAPNCVTFTSMFQSATSFNQPIPNLVNTLSVSSCTTDSMFRSATLFNQNIGNWKVNNVTTMANMFLLATTFNNGGSNSIQSWTAPKCRSFLSTFSGATAFNQPLPILVDTSAISIGCSMANMFLNVTNFNQNIGGWNTDNVTAMSSMFQNVIAFNQNIGLWNVSRVITMASMFQGATAFNNGNNTSIQNWYAPICISFTSMFNGATAFNQPLTNLVNTLVVSGCTMNSMFQNAISFNQNIGGWKVNNVTTMTGMFQGATIFNNGGNNLISSWTAPKCTSYTAMFQSDTSFNQPLTNLVDTSGVGGCVMNSMFQNATSFNQNIGSWNVINVTAMNSMFLNQTATQSVFNNGGSNTINTWYAPKCTSYVSMFQGAVAFNQPLPILVDTSSVAICSMASMFQTATIFNQPIGNWNTIHATSMASMFQGASAFNQNIGNWNTSNVTSMANMFVGFTNITTTTKFNNGQASGTTPGTAPLNWNTSKVTTMNSMFRYCIGFNQNITTSGSNWNTNLVTDVSGMFQGINNTTGIHLFNNSQAVGGITAPMGWVFTTVPASGNYRLNCNLTTANKPTQLT
;
A
#
# COMPACT_ATOMS: atom_id res chain seq x y z
N MET A 1 -15.89 -1.94 -14.41
CA MET A 1 -15.11 -2.22 -13.17
C MET A 1 -14.42 -0.94 -12.73
N THR A 2 -14.23 -0.85 -11.42
CA THR A 2 -13.82 0.30 -10.58
C THR A 2 -12.48 0.94 -10.93
N GLY A 3 -12.34 2.21 -10.53
CA GLY A 3 -11.24 3.10 -10.92
C GLY A 3 -9.92 2.89 -10.20
N TYR A 4 -8.89 3.55 -10.74
CA TYR A 4 -7.66 3.89 -10.05
C TYR A 4 -7.17 5.27 -10.52
N ASN A 5 -7.06 6.18 -9.56
CA ASN A 5 -6.35 7.45 -9.65
C ASN A 5 -4.84 7.19 -9.66
N ILE A 6 -4.11 7.78 -10.61
CA ILE A 6 -2.72 8.24 -10.37
C ILE A 6 -2.54 9.58 -11.09
N LEU A 7 -2.67 10.66 -10.31
CA LEU A 7 -2.06 11.96 -10.58
C LEU A 7 -0.89 12.08 -9.61
N SER A 8 0.34 12.02 -10.09
CA SER A 8 1.49 12.70 -9.47
C SER A 8 2.71 12.70 -10.38
N ASN A 9 3.32 13.89 -10.50
CA ASN A 9 4.70 14.18 -10.93
C ASN A 9 4.98 14.38 -12.42
N LEU A 10 4.49 15.50 -12.96
CA LEU A 10 5.20 16.24 -14.00
C LEU A 10 6.30 17.09 -13.33
N ASN A 11 7.55 16.62 -13.43
CA ASN A 11 8.73 17.44 -13.17
C ASN A 11 9.22 18.02 -14.51
N ALA A 12 9.43 19.33 -14.49
CA ALA A 12 9.81 20.14 -15.65
C ALA A 12 11.20 19.76 -16.19
N ASN A 13 11.34 19.72 -17.51
CA ASN A 13 12.50 20.28 -18.20
C ASN A 13 12.25 20.56 -19.69
N ALA A 14 12.53 21.81 -20.04
CA ALA A 14 13.01 22.33 -21.33
C ALA A 14 12.18 22.10 -22.62
N GLY A 15 11.46 23.17 -23.01
CA GLY A 15 11.56 23.77 -24.34
C GLY A 15 10.92 23.04 -25.51
N ARG A 16 9.72 23.47 -25.92
CA ARG A 16 9.31 23.54 -27.33
C ARG A 16 7.96 24.24 -27.53
N ASN A 17 7.94 25.09 -28.56
CA ASN A 17 6.86 25.43 -29.50
C ASN A 17 5.43 25.62 -28.95
N LYS A 18 4.95 26.86 -29.06
CA LYS A 18 3.53 27.22 -28.99
C LYS A 18 2.72 26.41 -30.02
N TRP A 19 1.74 25.65 -29.55
CA TRP A 19 0.65 25.14 -30.38
C TRP A 19 -0.65 25.79 -29.87
N SER A 20 -1.29 26.59 -30.71
CA SER A 20 -2.62 27.15 -30.47
C SER A 20 -3.67 26.17 -31.00
N VAL A 21 -4.59 25.75 -30.14
CA VAL A 21 -5.81 25.03 -30.54
C VAL A 21 -6.93 26.05 -30.69
N GLY A 22 -7.37 26.29 -31.92
CA GLY A 22 -8.56 27.09 -32.20
C GLY A 22 -9.82 26.28 -31.89
N LEU A 23 -10.63 26.75 -30.94
CA LEU A 23 -11.94 26.19 -30.62
C LEU A 23 -12.96 26.63 -31.68
N GLY A 24 -13.38 25.70 -32.55
CA GLY A 24 -14.61 25.81 -33.33
C GLY A 24 -15.79 25.22 -32.54
N THR A 25 -16.88 25.97 -32.47
CA THR A 25 -18.06 25.75 -31.62
C THR A 25 -18.78 24.42 -31.87
N THR A 26 -19.03 23.66 -30.81
CA THR A 26 -19.90 22.47 -30.78
C THR A 26 -21.36 22.86 -30.53
N ARG A 27 -22.28 22.26 -31.30
CA ARG A 27 -23.69 22.13 -30.93
C ARG A 27 -23.88 20.71 -30.37
N ASN A 28 -24.35 20.64 -29.12
CA ASN A 28 -24.56 19.41 -28.33
C ASN A 28 -25.54 18.43 -28.98
N ILE A 29 -25.18 17.14 -29.06
CA ILE A 29 -26.13 16.02 -29.00
C ILE A 29 -25.51 14.92 -28.10
N LYS A 30 -26.27 14.54 -27.06
CA LYS A 30 -25.94 13.48 -26.09
C LYS A 30 -26.29 12.10 -26.69
N GLY A 31 -25.41 11.12 -26.48
CA GLY A 31 -25.76 9.70 -26.43
C GLY A 31 -25.10 8.84 -27.52
N SER A 32 -24.44 7.77 -27.06
CA SER A 32 -23.80 6.67 -27.81
C SER A 32 -22.37 6.89 -28.33
N SER A 33 -21.54 5.89 -28.05
CA SER A 33 -20.08 5.89 -28.12
C SER A 33 -19.57 5.63 -29.55
N ASN A 34 -19.29 6.69 -30.32
CA ASN A 34 -18.59 6.56 -31.61
C ASN A 34 -17.18 7.14 -31.52
N ARG A 35 -16.17 6.30 -31.82
CA ARG A 35 -14.78 6.71 -32.01
C ARG A 35 -14.66 7.54 -33.30
N ILE A 36 -14.13 8.76 -33.18
CA ILE A 36 -13.83 9.66 -34.30
C ILE A 36 -12.42 9.33 -34.81
N TYR A 37 -12.26 9.03 -36.09
CA TYR A 37 -10.97 8.98 -36.77
C TYR A 37 -10.66 10.35 -37.40
N ALA A 38 -9.47 10.89 -37.11
CA ALA A 38 -8.94 12.10 -37.76
C ALA A 38 -7.88 11.70 -38.80
N TYR A 39 -7.98 12.22 -40.03
CA TYR A 39 -7.00 12.01 -41.10
C TYR A 39 -6.07 13.22 -41.23
N CYS A 40 -4.74 13.00 -41.30
CA CYS A 40 -3.74 14.01 -41.63
C CYS A 40 -3.09 13.69 -43.00
N ARG A 41 -3.05 14.66 -43.93
CA ARG A 41 -2.22 14.63 -45.15
C ARG A 41 -0.84 15.25 -44.88
N ARG A 42 0.23 14.66 -45.43
CA ARG A 42 1.63 15.11 -45.29
C ARG A 42 2.14 15.71 -46.60
N HIS A 43 2.83 16.86 -46.52
CA HIS A 43 3.75 17.36 -47.54
C HIS A 43 5.21 16.98 -47.15
N SER A 44 6.03 16.68 -48.16
CA SER A 44 7.49 16.38 -48.16
C SER A 44 8.34 17.43 -47.40
N GLU A 45 9.53 17.20 -46.81
CA GLU A 45 10.80 16.54 -47.23
C GLU A 45 11.63 16.05 -45.99
N THR A 46 12.65 15.21 -46.19
CA THR A 46 13.49 14.43 -45.21
C THR A 46 14.78 15.16 -44.71
N PRO A 47 15.60 14.63 -43.74
CA PRO A 47 15.36 13.69 -42.62
C PRO A 47 16.03 14.11 -41.27
N LEU A 48 15.47 13.70 -40.11
CA LEU A 48 16.24 13.49 -38.87
C LEU A 48 15.59 12.38 -38.02
N TYR A 49 16.41 11.43 -37.58
CA TYR A 49 16.05 10.18 -36.90
C TYR A 49 15.43 10.39 -35.50
N CYS A 50 14.24 9.83 -35.27
CA CYS A 50 13.67 9.47 -33.97
C CYS A 50 12.68 8.31 -34.17
N MET A 51 12.99 7.15 -33.58
CA MET A 51 12.20 5.93 -33.67
C MET A 51 10.94 6.01 -32.79
N PHE A 52 9.78 6.12 -33.43
CA PHE A 52 8.52 5.61 -32.91
C PHE A 52 7.90 4.79 -34.04
N GLN A 53 8.00 3.45 -33.93
CA GLN A 53 7.36 2.50 -34.83
C GLN A 53 5.84 2.59 -34.64
N PHE A 54 5.17 3.34 -35.52
CA PHE A 54 3.84 2.95 -35.94
C PHE A 54 4.04 2.01 -37.13
N THR A 55 3.63 0.76 -36.98
CA THR A 55 3.41 -0.18 -38.08
C THR A 55 2.69 0.56 -39.21
N PRO A 56 3.23 0.59 -40.44
CA PRO A 56 2.42 1.06 -41.56
C PRO A 56 1.23 0.11 -41.65
N PRO A 57 -0.02 0.62 -41.70
CA PRO A 57 -1.11 -0.19 -42.21
C PRO A 57 -0.67 -0.79 -43.55
N PRO A 58 -1.02 -2.05 -43.86
CA PRO A 58 -0.86 -2.56 -45.21
C PRO A 58 -1.38 -1.52 -46.19
N PRO A 59 -0.72 -1.34 -47.35
CA PRO A 59 -1.18 -0.39 -48.35
C PRO A 59 -2.68 -0.64 -48.57
N PRO A 60 -3.56 0.37 -48.44
CA PRO A 60 -4.92 0.20 -48.90
C PRO A 60 -4.82 -0.34 -50.33
N PRO A 61 -5.42 -1.52 -50.63
CA PRO A 61 -5.56 -1.96 -52.01
C PRO A 61 -6.22 -0.80 -52.77
N PRO A 62 -5.87 -0.63 -54.05
CA PRO A 62 -6.03 0.61 -54.79
C PRO A 62 -7.33 1.30 -54.44
N VAL A 63 -7.24 2.58 -54.06
CA VAL A 63 -8.36 3.49 -54.24
C VAL A 63 -8.69 3.38 -55.72
N ILE A 64 -9.63 2.50 -56.08
CA ILE A 64 -10.40 2.66 -57.30
C ILE A 64 -10.89 4.10 -57.16
N PRO A 65 -10.49 5.02 -58.04
CA PRO A 65 -10.98 6.37 -57.95
C PRO A 65 -12.50 6.24 -58.00
N CYS A 66 -13.17 6.59 -56.91
CA CYS A 66 -14.57 7.01 -56.96
C CYS A 66 -14.58 8.35 -57.73
N THR A 67 -14.23 8.29 -59.02
CA THR A 67 -14.56 9.28 -60.05
C THR A 67 -15.87 8.91 -60.73
N GLN A 68 -16.67 8.02 -60.14
CA GLN A 68 -18.10 8.09 -60.33
C GLN A 68 -18.67 8.79 -59.11
N GLY A 69 -18.94 10.08 -59.26
CA GLY A 69 -19.82 10.77 -58.33
C GLY A 69 -21.10 9.95 -58.23
N PHE A 70 -21.36 9.38 -57.05
CA PHE A 70 -22.72 9.03 -56.70
C PHE A 70 -23.49 10.34 -56.66
N VAL A 71 -24.11 10.67 -57.78
CA VAL A 71 -25.21 11.62 -57.78
C VAL A 71 -26.29 10.97 -56.93
N THR A 72 -26.38 11.37 -55.67
CA THR A 72 -27.57 11.16 -54.85
C THR A 72 -28.71 11.88 -55.56
N TYR A 73 -29.50 11.13 -56.32
CA TYR A 73 -30.82 11.59 -56.73
C TYR A 73 -31.74 11.41 -55.53
N SER A 74 -31.87 12.46 -54.72
CA SER A 74 -33.05 12.64 -53.89
C SER A 74 -34.25 12.78 -54.82
N PHE A 75 -35.24 11.89 -54.70
CA PHE A 75 -36.53 12.13 -55.32
C PHE A 75 -37.26 13.20 -54.50
N ASP A 76 -37.46 14.36 -55.11
CA ASP A 76 -38.48 15.31 -54.66
C ASP A 76 -39.85 14.65 -54.88
N TYR A 77 -40.59 14.50 -53.79
CA TYR A 77 -41.97 14.03 -53.73
C TYR A 77 -42.90 15.06 -54.42
N THR A 78 -43.07 14.95 -55.74
CA THR A 78 -44.16 15.64 -56.46
C THR A 78 -44.67 14.75 -57.59
N GLY A 79 -45.73 13.99 -57.32
CA GLY A 79 -46.42 13.16 -58.30
C GLY A 79 -46.77 11.77 -57.80
N ILE A 80 -47.56 11.68 -56.72
CA ILE A 80 -48.22 10.44 -56.32
C ILE A 80 -49.70 10.59 -56.71
N ASP A 81 -50.23 9.60 -57.45
CA ASP A 81 -51.68 9.43 -57.65
C ASP A 81 -52.38 9.34 -56.28
N PRO A 82 -53.49 10.05 -56.04
CA PRO A 82 -54.28 9.96 -54.80
C PRO A 82 -54.48 8.54 -54.24
N LEU A 83 -54.46 7.48 -55.08
CA LEU A 83 -54.52 6.09 -54.62
C LEU A 83 -53.33 5.64 -53.76
N THR A 84 -52.11 6.05 -54.06
CA THR A 84 -50.91 5.58 -53.36
C THR A 84 -50.72 6.27 -52.01
N GLU A 85 -51.18 7.51 -51.87
CA GLU A 85 -51.23 8.24 -50.59
C GLU A 85 -52.30 7.64 -49.65
N THR A 86 -53.40 7.13 -50.21
CA THR A 86 -54.50 6.47 -49.47
C THR A 86 -54.16 5.03 -49.04
N LEU A 87 -53.30 4.32 -49.78
CA LEU A 87 -52.81 2.98 -49.43
C LEU A 87 -51.78 3.02 -48.28
N ILE A 88 -50.94 4.06 -48.24
CA ILE A 88 -49.92 4.27 -47.19
C ILE A 88 -50.56 4.67 -45.85
N LEU A 89 -51.66 5.42 -45.84
CA LEU A 89 -52.40 5.82 -44.63
C LEU A 89 -53.29 4.71 -44.02
N ASN A 90 -53.59 3.63 -44.76
CA ASN A 90 -54.52 2.56 -44.35
C ASN A 90 -53.86 1.20 -44.04
N HIS A 91 -52.52 1.11 -43.94
CA HIS A 91 -51.79 -0.14 -43.72
C HIS A 91 -52.11 -1.27 -44.73
N LEU A 92 -52.52 -0.93 -45.95
CA LEU A 92 -52.87 -1.90 -46.99
C LEU A 92 -51.62 -2.29 -47.83
N PRO A 93 -51.57 -3.50 -48.41
CA PRO A 93 -50.44 -3.96 -49.23
C PRO A 93 -50.12 -3.00 -50.37
N ILE A 94 -48.84 -2.64 -50.55
CA ILE A 94 -48.40 -1.93 -51.77
C ILE A 94 -48.31 -2.97 -52.89
N ILE A 95 -49.42 -3.14 -53.62
CA ILE A 95 -49.47 -4.00 -54.81
C ILE A 95 -48.88 -3.20 -55.97
N ILE A 96 -47.68 -3.56 -56.42
CA ILE A 96 -47.13 -3.07 -57.69
C ILE A 96 -47.87 -3.80 -58.82
N LEU A 97 -48.88 -3.14 -59.41
CA LEU A 97 -49.67 -3.70 -60.51
C LEU A 97 -48.83 -3.82 -61.81
N PRO A 98 -49.13 -4.80 -62.68
CA PRO A 98 -48.40 -5.01 -63.93
C PRO A 98 -48.72 -3.89 -64.93
N GLY A 99 -47.84 -2.91 -65.01
CA GLY A 99 -47.71 -1.96 -66.12
C GLY A 99 -46.31 -2.07 -66.71
N ILE A 100 -46.15 -1.70 -67.98
CA ILE A 100 -44.85 -1.66 -68.66
C ILE A 100 -43.97 -0.64 -67.92
N PHE A 101 -43.22 -1.08 -66.91
CA PHE A 101 -42.08 -0.34 -66.41
C PHE A 101 -40.93 -0.65 -67.35
N THR A 102 -40.73 0.20 -68.35
CA THR A 102 -39.37 0.42 -68.84
C THR A 102 -38.57 0.81 -67.61
N ILE A 103 -37.60 -0.01 -67.21
CA ILE A 103 -36.69 0.28 -66.09
C ILE A 103 -35.93 1.55 -66.48
N SER A 104 -36.49 2.70 -66.10
CA SER A 104 -35.99 4.03 -66.38
C SER A 104 -34.93 4.35 -65.35
N ARG A 105 -33.65 4.31 -65.78
CA ARG A 105 -32.41 4.96 -65.25
C ARG A 105 -32.21 5.17 -63.72
N LYS A 106 -33.09 4.74 -62.82
CA LYS A 106 -33.08 5.03 -61.37
C LYS A 106 -33.60 3.83 -60.56
N PRO A 107 -33.02 3.52 -59.39
CA PRO A 107 -33.48 2.46 -58.51
C PRO A 107 -34.90 2.73 -57.98
N LEU A 108 -35.72 1.68 -57.85
CA LEU A 108 -37.04 1.76 -57.22
C LEU A 108 -36.86 1.77 -55.69
N VAL A 109 -36.86 2.95 -55.08
CA VAL A 109 -36.81 3.12 -53.62
C VAL A 109 -38.24 3.25 -53.09
N ILE A 110 -38.71 2.29 -52.28
CA ILE A 110 -40.02 2.34 -51.61
C ILE A 110 -39.80 2.86 -50.19
N ILE A 111 -40.30 4.06 -49.89
CA ILE A 111 -40.31 4.62 -48.52
C ILE A 111 -41.78 4.66 -48.06
N ALA A 112 -42.14 3.84 -47.07
CA ALA A 112 -43.50 3.84 -46.48
C ALA A 112 -43.48 3.23 -45.05
N GLY A 113 -44.47 3.60 -44.22
CA GLY A 113 -44.56 3.34 -42.77
C GLY A 113 -44.60 1.87 -42.32
N ASN A 114 -44.85 1.65 -41.02
CA ASN A 114 -44.44 0.50 -40.19
C ASN A 114 -44.73 -0.95 -40.66
N ASN A 115 -45.42 -1.19 -41.79
CA ASN A 115 -45.60 -2.51 -42.42
C ASN A 115 -45.77 -2.36 -43.94
N VAL A 116 -44.88 -2.95 -44.74
CA VAL A 116 -44.88 -2.90 -46.21
C VAL A 116 -44.87 -4.31 -46.79
N PHE A 117 -45.93 -4.68 -47.50
CA PHE A 117 -45.97 -5.88 -48.34
C PHE A 117 -45.55 -5.49 -49.77
N VAL A 118 -44.49 -6.10 -50.30
CA VAL A 118 -44.03 -5.89 -51.67
C VAL A 118 -44.19 -7.19 -52.45
N GLU A 119 -45.09 -7.16 -53.44
CA GLU A 119 -45.29 -8.25 -54.39
C GLU A 119 -44.86 -7.79 -55.79
N ILE A 120 -43.89 -8.51 -56.40
CA ILE A 120 -43.33 -8.12 -57.71
C ILE A 120 -43.70 -9.18 -58.74
N ARG A 121 -44.80 -8.95 -59.48
CA ARG A 121 -45.42 -9.99 -60.31
C ARG A 121 -44.74 -10.25 -61.67
N THR A 122 -43.95 -9.32 -62.25
CA THR A 122 -43.21 -9.52 -63.52
C THR A 122 -42.09 -8.49 -63.74
N CYS A 123 -40.88 -8.94 -64.14
CA CYS A 123 -39.85 -8.11 -64.79
C CYS A 123 -39.59 -8.65 -66.21
N LEU A 124 -39.67 -7.80 -67.24
CA LEU A 124 -39.26 -8.14 -68.61
C LEU A 124 -37.80 -7.76 -68.81
N TYR A 125 -36.94 -8.76 -69.02
CA TYR A 125 -35.53 -8.59 -69.38
C TYR A 125 -35.39 -8.84 -70.89
N GLU A 126 -35.26 -7.77 -71.69
CA GLU A 126 -34.89 -7.90 -73.10
C GLU A 126 -33.36 -8.01 -73.24
N HIS A 127 -32.94 -9.09 -73.90
CA HIS A 127 -31.54 -9.41 -74.18
C HIS A 127 -30.87 -8.31 -75.02
N GLY A 128 -29.74 -7.80 -74.55
CA GLY A 128 -28.71 -7.21 -75.43
C GLY A 128 -28.45 -5.71 -75.26
N SER A 129 -27.82 -5.31 -74.16
CA SER A 129 -26.81 -4.24 -74.12
C SER A 129 -26.20 -4.15 -72.72
N TYR A 130 -24.88 -4.02 -72.65
CA TYR A 130 -24.12 -3.87 -71.40
C TYR A 130 -24.50 -2.54 -70.72
N LEU A 131 -25.37 -2.59 -69.71
CA LEU A 131 -25.74 -1.49 -68.83
C LEU A 131 -25.60 -1.97 -67.38
N SER A 132 -24.80 -1.26 -66.58
CA SER A 132 -24.03 -1.84 -65.47
C SER A 132 -24.72 -2.04 -64.12
N ASP A 133 -25.87 -1.42 -63.78
CA ASP A 133 -26.25 -1.30 -62.35
C ASP A 133 -27.75 -1.46 -62.00
N PHE A 134 -28.56 -2.14 -62.81
CA PHE A 134 -30.02 -2.20 -62.59
C PHE A 134 -30.50 -3.49 -61.90
N GLY A 135 -31.06 -3.39 -60.69
CA GLY A 135 -31.74 -4.47 -59.97
C GLY A 135 -32.43 -4.01 -58.68
N ILE A 136 -33.16 -4.91 -58.01
CA ILE A 136 -33.95 -4.58 -56.79
C ILE A 136 -33.02 -4.23 -55.61
N SER A 137 -33.29 -3.10 -54.93
CA SER A 137 -32.66 -2.71 -53.65
C SER A 137 -33.67 -1.92 -52.79
N PHE A 138 -33.86 -2.37 -51.55
CA PHE A 138 -34.71 -1.77 -50.51
C PHE A 138 -33.80 -1.23 -49.40
N ASN A 139 -32.95 -0.26 -49.75
CA ASN A 139 -32.00 0.29 -48.79
C ASN A 139 -32.63 1.50 -48.06
N ASN A 140 -32.62 1.48 -46.73
CA ASN A 140 -33.00 2.63 -45.92
C ASN A 140 -31.82 3.61 -45.84
N HIS A 141 -31.53 4.32 -46.95
CA HIS A 141 -30.49 5.36 -47.00
C HIS A 141 -30.95 6.69 -46.36
N ALA A 142 -32.08 6.72 -45.65
CA ALA A 142 -32.53 7.92 -44.96
C ALA A 142 -31.70 8.15 -43.70
N THR A 143 -31.08 9.32 -43.61
CA THR A 143 -30.39 9.87 -42.42
C THR A 143 -31.34 10.18 -41.25
N PHE A 144 -32.32 9.32 -40.99
CA PHE A 144 -33.21 9.41 -39.85
C PHE A 144 -32.99 8.21 -38.94
N TYR A 145 -32.25 8.45 -37.86
CA TYR A 145 -32.51 7.80 -36.58
C TYR A 145 -33.98 8.03 -36.22
N ASN A 146 -34.86 7.16 -36.67
CA ASN A 146 -36.21 7.05 -36.14
C ASN A 146 -36.52 5.56 -36.00
N ASP A 147 -36.95 5.19 -34.80
CA ASP A 147 -37.32 3.86 -34.30
C ASP A 147 -38.51 3.20 -35.03
N ASN A 148 -38.72 3.50 -36.31
CA ASN A 148 -39.79 2.93 -37.11
C ASN A 148 -39.32 1.60 -37.72
N THR A 149 -39.82 0.50 -37.16
CA THR A 149 -39.71 -0.85 -37.71
C THR A 149 -40.36 -0.87 -39.10
N VAL A 150 -39.56 -1.03 -40.15
CA VAL A 150 -40.07 -1.29 -41.51
C VAL A 150 -40.17 -2.80 -41.67
N ASN A 151 -41.35 -3.38 -41.41
CA ASN A 151 -41.61 -4.79 -41.69
C ASN A 151 -41.81 -4.99 -43.19
N LEU A 152 -40.84 -5.59 -43.87
CA LEU A 152 -40.93 -5.92 -45.30
C LEU A 152 -41.28 -7.40 -45.50
N THR A 153 -42.42 -7.69 -46.14
CA THR A 153 -42.77 -9.05 -46.58
C THR A 153 -42.66 -9.15 -48.10
N MET A 154 -41.78 -10.03 -48.59
CA MET A 154 -41.52 -10.24 -50.01
C MET A 154 -42.34 -11.42 -50.57
N LEU A 155 -43.18 -11.16 -51.58
CA LEU A 155 -44.03 -12.16 -52.25
C LEU A 155 -43.60 -12.36 -53.72
N ASN A 156 -43.42 -13.64 -54.09
CA ASN A 156 -43.48 -14.22 -55.45
C ASN A 156 -42.83 -13.41 -56.61
N THR A 157 -41.56 -13.69 -56.92
CA THR A 157 -40.82 -12.96 -57.98
C THR A 157 -40.13 -13.90 -58.97
N ASN A 158 -40.87 -14.46 -59.92
CA ASN A 158 -40.23 -15.14 -61.03
C ASN A 158 -39.71 -14.09 -62.03
N LYS A 159 -38.38 -13.85 -62.04
CA LYS A 159 -37.56 -13.17 -63.09
C LYS A 159 -36.98 -11.76 -62.83
N CYS A 160 -37.03 -11.19 -61.62
CA CYS A 160 -36.39 -9.88 -61.37
C CYS A 160 -34.94 -10.04 -60.86
N PRO A 161 -33.93 -9.45 -61.54
CA PRO A 161 -32.55 -9.53 -61.08
C PRO A 161 -32.30 -8.67 -59.83
N PHE A 162 -31.47 -9.19 -58.91
CA PHE A 162 -30.93 -8.38 -57.81
C PHE A 162 -29.94 -7.35 -58.35
N SER A 163 -29.81 -6.22 -57.63
CA SER A 163 -28.76 -5.25 -57.93
C SER A 163 -27.39 -5.93 -57.90
N ARG A 164 -26.54 -5.64 -58.89
CA ARG A 164 -25.14 -6.11 -58.91
C ARG A 164 -24.26 -5.40 -57.89
N THR A 165 -24.74 -4.32 -57.26
CA THR A 165 -23.96 -3.45 -56.36
C THR A 165 -24.10 -3.77 -54.86
N GLY A 166 -25.04 -4.65 -54.46
CA GLY A 166 -25.29 -5.01 -53.05
C GLY A 166 -26.36 -4.19 -52.33
N TYR A 167 -26.38 -4.27 -50.99
CA TYR A 167 -27.21 -3.54 -50.03
C TYR A 167 -28.72 -3.70 -50.24
N GLN A 168 -29.19 -4.88 -50.63
CA GLN A 168 -30.60 -5.06 -51.02
C GLN A 168 -31.58 -4.91 -49.86
N PHE A 169 -31.22 -5.26 -48.62
CA PHE A 169 -32.09 -5.20 -47.44
C PHE A 169 -31.39 -4.61 -46.22
N SER A 170 -30.24 -3.94 -46.42
CA SER A 170 -29.42 -3.38 -45.35
C SER A 170 -30.22 -2.46 -44.42
N THR A 171 -29.88 -2.51 -43.12
CA THR A 171 -30.42 -1.72 -42.00
C THR A 171 -31.92 -1.90 -41.69
N LEU A 172 -32.56 -2.93 -42.25
CA LEU A 172 -33.95 -3.26 -41.93
C LEU A 172 -34.04 -4.04 -40.61
N ASN A 173 -34.81 -3.50 -39.65
CA ASN A 173 -34.97 -4.14 -38.35
C ASN A 173 -35.72 -5.47 -38.42
N ASP A 174 -36.81 -5.55 -39.21
CA ASP A 174 -37.64 -6.75 -39.38
C ASP A 174 -37.93 -7.01 -40.88
N ILE A 175 -37.43 -8.11 -41.43
CA ILE A 175 -37.72 -8.52 -42.81
C ILE A 175 -38.11 -9.99 -42.88
N THR A 176 -39.26 -10.26 -43.51
CA THR A 176 -39.78 -11.60 -43.75
C THR A 176 -39.73 -11.92 -45.25
N ILE A 177 -38.94 -12.93 -45.62
CA ILE A 177 -38.85 -13.44 -46.98
C ILE A 177 -39.64 -14.76 -47.02
N LEU A 178 -40.66 -14.84 -47.86
CA LEU A 178 -41.44 -16.06 -47.99
C LEU A 178 -40.68 -17.11 -48.80
N PRO A 179 -40.81 -18.42 -48.49
CA PRO A 179 -40.03 -19.48 -49.13
C PRO A 179 -40.14 -19.55 -50.67
N ALA A 180 -41.23 -19.04 -51.25
CA ALA A 180 -41.43 -18.99 -52.70
C ALA A 180 -40.57 -17.92 -53.40
N PHE A 181 -39.92 -17.02 -52.65
CA PHE A 181 -39.08 -15.97 -53.20
C PHE A 181 -37.69 -16.52 -53.57
N ASN A 182 -37.43 -16.62 -54.87
CA ASN A 182 -36.12 -17.02 -55.41
C ASN A 182 -35.56 -15.91 -56.33
N PRO A 183 -34.53 -15.15 -55.88
CA PRO A 183 -33.96 -14.08 -56.67
C PRO A 183 -33.14 -14.61 -57.85
N TYR A 184 -33.18 -13.88 -58.97
CA TYR A 184 -32.33 -14.18 -60.13
C TYR A 184 -31.01 -13.42 -60.03
N PHE A 185 -29.89 -14.12 -59.84
CA PHE A 185 -28.55 -13.50 -59.85
C PHE A 185 -27.96 -13.53 -61.26
N LEU A 186 -27.66 -12.34 -61.81
CA LEU A 186 -26.93 -12.21 -63.07
C LEU A 186 -25.46 -12.64 -62.90
N PRO A 187 -24.73 -13.00 -63.96
CA PRO A 187 -23.27 -13.20 -63.87
C PRO A 187 -22.60 -12.00 -63.18
N ASP A 188 -21.66 -12.27 -62.27
CA ASP A 188 -20.93 -11.27 -61.48
C ASP A 188 -21.80 -10.45 -60.50
N THR A 189 -22.81 -11.08 -59.87
CA THR A 189 -23.65 -10.40 -58.88
C THR A 189 -22.93 -10.29 -57.51
N SER A 190 -22.97 -9.11 -56.91
CA SER A 190 -22.55 -8.89 -55.51
C SER A 190 -23.73 -8.98 -54.54
N LEU A 191 -23.58 -9.77 -53.48
CA LEU A 191 -24.43 -9.79 -52.29
C LEU A 191 -23.84 -8.97 -51.13
N LEU A 192 -22.92 -8.05 -51.44
CA LEU A 192 -22.32 -7.12 -50.49
C LEU A 192 -23.42 -6.51 -49.59
N ALA A 193 -23.29 -6.66 -48.27
CA ALA A 193 -24.14 -6.06 -47.25
C ALA A 193 -25.66 -6.30 -47.44
N CYS A 194 -26.07 -7.42 -48.07
CA CYS A 194 -27.48 -7.70 -48.38
C CYS A 194 -28.38 -7.60 -47.14
N PHE A 195 -27.99 -8.19 -46.01
CA PHE A 195 -28.70 -8.16 -44.71
C PHE A 195 -27.85 -7.52 -43.59
N TYR A 196 -27.00 -6.57 -43.95
CA TYR A 196 -26.16 -5.85 -42.99
C TYR A 196 -27.03 -5.10 -41.96
N TYR A 197 -26.73 -5.23 -40.67
CA TYR A 197 -27.49 -4.63 -39.56
C TYR A 197 -28.99 -4.96 -39.60
N CYS A 198 -29.34 -6.22 -39.89
CA CYS A 198 -30.71 -6.72 -39.81
C CYS A 198 -30.90 -7.64 -38.60
N PRO A 199 -30.98 -7.11 -37.37
CA PRO A 199 -30.83 -7.90 -36.15
C PRO A 199 -31.86 -9.03 -35.98
N ASN A 200 -33.10 -8.84 -36.45
CA ASN A 200 -34.16 -9.85 -36.33
C ASN A 200 -34.35 -10.72 -37.59
N PHE A 201 -33.49 -10.57 -38.61
CA PHE A 201 -33.62 -11.34 -39.84
C PHE A 201 -33.33 -12.83 -39.58
N ASN A 202 -34.28 -13.70 -39.94
CA ASN A 202 -34.11 -15.15 -39.83
C ASN A 202 -34.99 -15.95 -40.82
N SER A 203 -35.35 -15.37 -41.98
CA SER A 203 -36.20 -16.04 -42.98
C SER A 203 -35.44 -17.11 -43.77
N ASP A 204 -36.10 -18.21 -44.14
CA ASP A 204 -35.49 -19.28 -44.94
C ASP A 204 -35.17 -18.81 -46.36
N ILE A 205 -33.87 -18.82 -46.68
CA ILE A 205 -33.29 -18.45 -47.98
C ILE A 205 -32.48 -19.60 -48.60
N SER A 206 -32.69 -20.83 -48.12
CA SER A 206 -31.96 -22.03 -48.56
C SER A 206 -32.13 -22.33 -50.05
N ALA A 207 -33.27 -21.92 -50.64
CA ALA A 207 -33.61 -22.16 -52.05
C ALA A 207 -32.95 -21.19 -53.07
N TRP A 208 -32.19 -20.20 -52.60
CA TRP A 208 -31.54 -19.21 -53.48
C TRP A 208 -30.45 -19.85 -54.35
N ASN A 209 -30.45 -19.54 -55.65
CA ASN A 209 -29.48 -20.09 -56.60
C ASN A 209 -28.23 -19.19 -56.77
N THR A 210 -27.26 -19.29 -55.86
CA THR A 210 -26.09 -18.41 -55.76
C THR A 210 -24.98 -18.62 -56.79
N LYS A 211 -25.14 -19.50 -57.78
CA LYS A 211 -24.06 -19.90 -58.71
C LYS A 211 -23.36 -18.76 -59.47
N ASN A 212 -23.98 -17.60 -59.58
CA ASN A 212 -23.48 -16.42 -60.29
C ASN A 212 -22.96 -15.31 -59.35
N VAL A 213 -22.95 -15.55 -58.03
CA VAL A 213 -22.51 -14.58 -57.02
C VAL A 213 -20.99 -14.59 -56.91
N THR A 214 -20.38 -13.41 -56.85
CA THR A 214 -18.92 -13.24 -56.75
C THR A 214 -18.46 -12.56 -55.46
N ILE A 215 -19.30 -11.77 -54.79
CA ILE A 215 -18.96 -11.06 -53.55
C ILE A 215 -20.05 -11.32 -52.50
N MET A 216 -19.67 -11.68 -51.27
CA MET A 216 -20.58 -11.88 -50.12
C MET A 216 -20.17 -11.08 -48.87
N ASP A 217 -19.37 -10.02 -49.07
CA ASP A 217 -18.88 -9.21 -47.95
C ASP A 217 -20.03 -8.61 -47.13
N TYR A 218 -19.91 -8.57 -45.80
CA TYR A 218 -20.89 -8.02 -44.85
C TYR A 218 -22.32 -8.59 -44.94
N MET A 219 -22.55 -9.68 -45.70
CA MET A 219 -23.90 -10.10 -46.09
C MET A 219 -24.85 -10.28 -44.90
N PHE A 220 -24.38 -10.86 -43.79
CA PHE A 220 -25.14 -11.06 -42.55
C PHE A 220 -24.46 -10.40 -41.35
N SER A 221 -23.57 -9.42 -41.56
CA SER A 221 -22.95 -8.72 -40.43
C SER A 221 -24.01 -8.02 -39.59
N ASN A 222 -23.97 -8.23 -38.27
CA ASN A 222 -24.95 -7.79 -37.28
C ASN A 222 -26.38 -8.34 -37.47
N ALA A 223 -26.57 -9.40 -38.26
CA ALA A 223 -27.83 -10.17 -38.31
C ALA A 223 -27.89 -11.16 -37.14
N THR A 224 -28.04 -10.64 -35.93
CA THR A 224 -27.81 -11.38 -34.67
C THR A 224 -28.71 -12.62 -34.49
N THR A 225 -29.92 -12.65 -35.05
CA THR A 225 -30.83 -13.82 -34.97
C THR A 225 -30.71 -14.82 -36.11
N PHE A 226 -29.96 -14.51 -37.17
CA PHE A 226 -29.93 -15.32 -38.39
C PHE A 226 -29.33 -16.71 -38.13
N ASN A 227 -30.06 -17.77 -38.47
CA ASN A 227 -29.63 -19.16 -38.25
C ASN A 227 -30.33 -20.15 -39.22
N GLN A 228 -30.31 -19.85 -40.53
CA GLN A 228 -30.99 -20.66 -41.56
C GLN A 228 -30.02 -21.54 -42.38
N PRO A 229 -30.48 -22.70 -42.91
CA PRO A 229 -29.60 -23.70 -43.55
C PRO A 229 -29.20 -23.28 -44.98
N ILE A 230 -28.09 -22.55 -45.08
CA ILE A 230 -27.51 -22.04 -46.34
C ILE A 230 -26.36 -22.87 -46.89
N GLY A 231 -26.10 -24.05 -46.33
CA GLY A 231 -25.00 -24.94 -46.76
C GLY A 231 -25.09 -25.45 -48.20
N ASN A 232 -26.28 -25.41 -48.81
CA ASN A 232 -26.52 -25.88 -50.18
C ASN A 232 -26.20 -24.85 -51.28
N TRP A 233 -25.75 -23.65 -50.90
CA TRP A 233 -25.40 -22.59 -51.86
C TRP A 233 -24.14 -22.93 -52.67
N ASP A 234 -24.16 -22.64 -53.98
CA ASP A 234 -22.98 -22.73 -54.86
C ASP A 234 -22.13 -21.47 -54.69
N THR A 235 -20.97 -21.60 -54.06
CA THR A 235 -20.04 -20.50 -53.74
C THR A 235 -18.78 -20.49 -54.60
N LYS A 236 -18.65 -21.37 -55.61
CA LYS A 236 -17.40 -21.56 -56.36
C LYS A 236 -16.86 -20.30 -57.05
N ASN A 237 -17.75 -19.35 -57.35
CA ASN A 237 -17.41 -18.09 -58.02
C ASN A 237 -17.16 -16.94 -57.04
N VAL A 238 -17.34 -17.15 -55.73
CA VAL A 238 -17.16 -16.13 -54.70
C VAL A 238 -15.68 -15.88 -54.45
N THR A 239 -15.25 -14.62 -54.54
CA THR A 239 -13.88 -14.18 -54.33
C THR A 239 -13.66 -13.43 -53.03
N SER A 240 -14.71 -12.92 -52.37
CA SER A 240 -14.58 -12.21 -51.09
C SER A 240 -15.75 -12.52 -50.15
N MET A 241 -15.42 -12.81 -48.88
CA MET A 241 -16.35 -13.13 -47.79
C MET A 241 -16.03 -12.35 -46.51
N GLN A 242 -15.54 -11.12 -46.64
CA GLN A 242 -15.15 -10.29 -45.50
C GLN A 242 -16.37 -9.97 -44.65
N PHE A 243 -16.27 -10.08 -43.33
CA PHE A 243 -17.36 -9.75 -42.40
C PHE A 243 -18.69 -10.50 -42.65
N ILE A 244 -18.73 -11.59 -43.41
CA ILE A 244 -19.98 -12.22 -43.86
C ILE A 244 -20.95 -12.55 -42.71
N PHE A 245 -20.45 -13.04 -41.57
CA PHE A 245 -21.19 -13.37 -40.34
C PHE A 245 -20.67 -12.62 -39.11
N GLU A 246 -20.04 -11.46 -39.30
CA GLU A 246 -19.57 -10.68 -38.15
C GLU A 246 -20.76 -10.36 -37.22
N ASN A 247 -20.64 -10.69 -35.94
CA ASN A 247 -21.67 -10.49 -34.91
C ASN A 247 -23.02 -11.16 -35.25
N ALA A 248 -23.06 -12.16 -36.12
CA ALA A 248 -24.21 -13.04 -36.34
C ALA A 248 -24.30 -14.08 -35.21
N SER A 249 -24.51 -13.59 -33.97
CA SER A 249 -24.31 -14.36 -32.73
C SER A 249 -25.12 -15.64 -32.60
N SER A 250 -26.25 -15.79 -33.31
CA SER A 250 -27.08 -17.01 -33.31
C SER A 250 -26.75 -18.01 -34.42
N PHE A 251 -25.91 -17.66 -35.40
CA PHE A 251 -25.66 -18.50 -36.57
C PHE A 251 -24.82 -19.74 -36.22
N ASP A 252 -25.36 -20.93 -36.48
CA ASP A 252 -24.70 -22.23 -36.25
C ASP A 252 -25.18 -23.29 -37.25
N LYS A 253 -25.28 -22.96 -38.54
CA LYS A 253 -25.64 -23.95 -39.57
C LYS A 253 -24.42 -24.46 -40.31
N ASP A 254 -24.55 -25.68 -40.82
CA ASP A 254 -23.51 -26.32 -41.63
C ASP A 254 -23.33 -25.59 -42.95
N ILE A 255 -22.11 -25.13 -43.19
CA ILE A 255 -21.63 -24.49 -44.42
C ILE A 255 -20.40 -25.20 -44.98
N GLY A 256 -20.10 -26.42 -44.51
CA GLY A 256 -18.89 -27.15 -44.87
C GLY A 256 -18.81 -27.58 -46.34
N LEU A 257 -19.92 -27.54 -47.08
CA LEU A 257 -19.97 -27.84 -48.52
C LEU A 257 -19.69 -26.62 -49.41
N TRP A 258 -19.50 -25.43 -48.85
CA TRP A 258 -19.09 -24.26 -49.61
C TRP A 258 -17.71 -24.47 -50.24
N ASP A 259 -17.60 -24.17 -51.53
CA ASP A 259 -16.33 -24.08 -52.24
C ASP A 259 -15.73 -22.69 -52.00
N VAL A 260 -14.61 -22.65 -51.29
CA VAL A 260 -13.89 -21.42 -50.92
C VAL A 260 -12.54 -21.27 -51.66
N THR A 261 -12.30 -22.08 -52.70
CA THR A 261 -11.01 -22.12 -53.41
C THR A 261 -10.65 -20.81 -54.11
N ASN A 262 -11.66 -20.02 -54.48
CA ASN A 262 -11.49 -18.71 -55.12
C ASN A 262 -11.50 -17.53 -54.15
N VAL A 263 -11.73 -17.74 -52.85
CA VAL A 263 -11.81 -16.66 -51.86
C VAL A 263 -10.43 -16.08 -51.57
N GLU A 264 -10.30 -14.76 -51.74
CA GLU A 264 -9.07 -13.99 -51.59
C GLU A 264 -8.94 -13.34 -50.20
N ASN A 265 -10.05 -13.23 -49.44
CA ASN A 265 -10.08 -12.55 -48.14
C ASN A 265 -11.20 -13.06 -47.20
N PHE A 266 -10.82 -13.50 -45.99
CA PHE A 266 -11.71 -13.94 -44.89
C PHE A 266 -11.71 -12.99 -43.68
N TYR A 267 -11.21 -11.76 -43.85
CA TYR A 267 -11.13 -10.76 -42.79
C TYR A 267 -12.47 -10.64 -42.04
N PHE A 268 -12.45 -10.87 -40.72
CA PHE A 268 -13.63 -10.80 -39.83
C PHE A 268 -14.80 -11.73 -40.15
N ALA A 269 -14.65 -12.75 -41.02
CA ALA A 269 -15.77 -13.52 -41.57
C ALA A 269 -16.78 -14.05 -40.53
N PHE A 270 -16.32 -14.56 -39.38
CA PHE A 270 -17.17 -15.05 -38.28
C PHE A 270 -16.92 -14.29 -36.97
N SER A 271 -16.23 -13.15 -37.00
CA SER A 271 -15.90 -12.41 -35.78
C SER A 271 -17.15 -12.13 -34.93
N LEU A 272 -17.13 -12.47 -33.65
CA LEU A 272 -18.25 -12.36 -32.70
C LEU A 272 -19.49 -13.23 -33.04
N ALA A 273 -19.38 -14.20 -33.95
CA ALA A 273 -20.40 -15.23 -34.15
C ALA A 273 -20.33 -16.27 -33.01
N THR A 274 -20.76 -15.87 -31.81
CA THR A 274 -20.51 -16.60 -30.56
C THR A 274 -21.08 -18.01 -30.49
N SER A 275 -22.13 -18.33 -31.27
CA SER A 275 -22.72 -19.68 -31.33
C SER A 275 -22.17 -20.54 -32.48
N PHE A 276 -21.36 -19.98 -33.37
CA PHE A 276 -20.94 -20.68 -34.58
C PHE A 276 -20.06 -21.88 -34.25
N ASN A 277 -20.49 -23.06 -34.68
CA ASN A 277 -19.78 -24.33 -34.56
C ASN A 277 -20.10 -25.24 -35.76
N ASN A 278 -20.37 -24.64 -36.93
CA ASN A 278 -20.76 -25.29 -38.18
C ASN A 278 -21.91 -26.31 -38.03
N GLY A 279 -22.87 -26.06 -37.14
CA GLY A 279 -23.98 -26.99 -36.86
C GLY A 279 -23.54 -28.36 -36.34
N GLY A 280 -22.34 -28.46 -35.78
CA GLY A 280 -21.72 -29.72 -35.33
C GLY A 280 -21.19 -30.60 -36.47
N SER A 281 -21.26 -30.14 -37.72
CA SER A 281 -20.77 -30.88 -38.89
C SER A 281 -19.27 -30.71 -39.08
N ASN A 282 -18.58 -31.81 -39.38
CA ASN A 282 -17.15 -31.79 -39.66
C ASN A 282 -16.80 -31.50 -41.13
N LEU A 283 -17.79 -31.20 -41.98
CA LEU A 283 -17.58 -31.00 -43.41
C LEU A 283 -16.72 -29.77 -43.72
N ILE A 284 -16.65 -28.79 -42.82
CA ILE A 284 -15.79 -27.59 -42.96
C ILE A 284 -14.30 -27.92 -43.12
N LYS A 285 -13.85 -29.14 -42.77
CA LYS A 285 -12.50 -29.65 -43.06
C LYS A 285 -12.16 -29.74 -44.56
N LEU A 286 -13.16 -29.71 -45.43
CA LEU A 286 -13.01 -29.75 -46.89
C LEU A 286 -12.57 -28.40 -47.46
N TRP A 287 -12.70 -27.32 -46.69
CA TRP A 287 -12.29 -25.99 -47.13
C TRP A 287 -10.80 -25.93 -47.42
N THR A 288 -10.46 -25.32 -48.56
CA THR A 288 -9.09 -24.96 -48.95
C THR A 288 -9.13 -23.59 -49.59
N ALA A 289 -8.31 -22.64 -49.11
CA ALA A 289 -8.35 -21.25 -49.56
C ALA A 289 -6.96 -20.78 -50.07
N PRO A 290 -6.47 -21.33 -51.20
CA PRO A 290 -5.10 -21.09 -51.67
C PRO A 290 -4.84 -19.66 -52.19
N LYS A 291 -5.90 -18.89 -52.48
CA LYS A 291 -5.81 -17.49 -52.92
C LYS A 291 -5.97 -16.49 -51.76
N CYS A 292 -6.22 -16.97 -50.54
CA CYS A 292 -6.55 -16.09 -49.42
C CYS A 292 -5.30 -15.38 -48.87
N SER A 293 -5.34 -14.05 -48.88
CA SER A 293 -4.28 -13.17 -48.38
C SER A 293 -4.50 -12.71 -46.94
N SER A 294 -5.68 -12.95 -46.35
CA SER A 294 -5.98 -12.55 -44.98
C SER A 294 -7.04 -13.43 -44.33
N PHE A 295 -6.68 -14.07 -43.22
CA PHE A 295 -7.58 -14.74 -42.27
C PHE A 295 -7.73 -13.94 -40.97
N SER A 296 -7.24 -12.69 -40.93
CA SER A 296 -7.23 -11.93 -39.69
C SER A 296 -8.64 -11.76 -39.14
N TYR A 297 -8.79 -11.97 -37.83
CA TYR A 297 -10.06 -11.94 -37.09
C TYR A 297 -11.14 -12.93 -37.55
N MET A 298 -10.83 -13.92 -38.40
CA MET A 298 -11.84 -14.81 -38.99
C MET A 298 -12.76 -15.46 -37.93
N PHE A 299 -12.22 -15.94 -36.80
CA PHE A 299 -12.97 -16.54 -35.69
C PHE A 299 -12.76 -15.78 -34.36
N ASN A 300 -12.50 -14.47 -34.43
CA ASN A 300 -12.34 -13.63 -33.26
C ASN A 300 -13.62 -13.69 -32.39
N GLY A 301 -13.51 -14.05 -31.11
CA GLY A 301 -14.64 -14.14 -30.20
C GLY A 301 -15.66 -15.26 -30.50
N CYS A 302 -15.33 -16.21 -31.39
CA CYS A 302 -16.15 -17.41 -31.62
C CYS A 302 -16.01 -18.40 -30.46
N THR A 303 -16.66 -18.12 -29.34
CA THR A 303 -16.43 -18.85 -28.08
C THR A 303 -16.83 -20.33 -28.13
N THR A 304 -17.77 -20.74 -28.99
CA THR A 304 -18.20 -22.14 -29.15
C THR A 304 -17.49 -22.90 -30.27
N PHE A 305 -16.76 -22.22 -31.16
CA PHE A 305 -16.24 -22.82 -32.37
C PHE A 305 -15.16 -23.86 -32.05
N ASN A 306 -15.39 -25.11 -32.47
CA ASN A 306 -14.45 -26.22 -32.29
C ASN A 306 -14.60 -27.27 -33.41
N GLN A 307 -14.54 -26.84 -34.68
CA GLN A 307 -14.66 -27.74 -35.84
C GLN A 307 -13.34 -27.86 -36.63
N PRO A 308 -13.07 -29.01 -37.27
CA PRO A 308 -11.79 -29.27 -37.91
C PRO A 308 -11.57 -28.39 -39.15
N LEU A 309 -10.43 -27.69 -39.19
CA LEU A 309 -10.03 -26.79 -40.29
C LEU A 309 -8.76 -27.26 -41.01
N ALA A 310 -8.47 -28.56 -41.00
CA ALA A 310 -7.16 -29.11 -41.35
C ALA A 310 -6.58 -28.60 -42.69
N ASN A 311 -7.39 -28.31 -43.70
CA ASN A 311 -6.91 -27.93 -45.04
C ASN A 311 -7.14 -26.45 -45.40
N LEU A 312 -7.68 -25.65 -44.48
CA LEU A 312 -8.13 -24.28 -44.76
C LEU A 312 -7.00 -23.39 -45.31
N VAL A 313 -5.85 -23.41 -44.63
CA VAL A 313 -4.74 -22.49 -44.90
C VAL A 313 -3.72 -23.12 -45.84
N ASP A 314 -3.67 -22.60 -47.06
CA ASP A 314 -2.58 -22.83 -48.02
C ASP A 314 -2.04 -21.49 -48.52
N THR A 315 -0.92 -21.04 -47.95
CA THR A 315 -0.33 -19.75 -48.36
C THR A 315 0.57 -19.83 -49.59
N SER A 316 0.68 -21.00 -50.25
CA SER A 316 1.60 -21.18 -51.39
C SER A 316 1.22 -20.36 -52.62
N GLY A 317 -0.06 -19.96 -52.76
CA GLY A 317 -0.56 -19.14 -53.85
C GLY A 317 -0.43 -17.62 -53.65
N VAL A 318 0.00 -17.14 -52.48
CA VAL A 318 0.04 -15.71 -52.13
C VAL A 318 1.44 -15.25 -51.69
N SER A 319 1.77 -13.99 -51.95
CA SER A 319 3.08 -13.41 -51.58
C SER A 319 3.21 -13.13 -50.08
N GLY A 320 2.08 -12.89 -49.40
CA GLY A 320 1.96 -12.64 -47.97
C GLY A 320 0.54 -12.95 -47.48
N CYS A 321 0.42 -13.51 -46.27
CA CYS A 321 -0.86 -13.83 -45.64
C CYS A 321 -0.91 -13.29 -44.21
N TYR A 322 -2.01 -12.60 -43.84
CA TYR A 322 -2.24 -12.08 -42.48
C TYR A 322 -3.10 -13.04 -41.66
N MET A 323 -2.71 -13.35 -40.42
CA MET A 323 -3.43 -14.25 -39.51
C MET A 323 -3.69 -13.64 -38.13
N ASP A 324 -3.65 -12.32 -38.04
CA ASP A 324 -3.78 -11.62 -36.76
C ASP A 324 -5.14 -11.88 -36.14
N ASN A 325 -5.18 -12.17 -34.84
CA ASN A 325 -6.42 -12.34 -34.08
C ASN A 325 -7.36 -13.44 -34.60
N MET A 326 -6.89 -14.37 -35.45
CA MET A 326 -7.75 -15.36 -36.12
C MET A 326 -8.64 -16.13 -35.14
N PHE A 327 -8.12 -16.55 -33.98
CA PHE A 327 -8.83 -17.27 -32.91
C PHE A 327 -8.76 -16.53 -31.57
N ASN A 328 -8.55 -15.21 -31.58
CA ASN A 328 -8.53 -14.41 -30.36
C ASN A 328 -9.89 -14.56 -29.64
N GLY A 329 -9.88 -15.06 -28.40
CA GLY A 329 -11.08 -15.30 -27.60
C GLY A 329 -11.91 -16.51 -28.01
N ALA A 330 -11.42 -17.36 -28.92
CA ALA A 330 -12.09 -18.61 -29.29
C ALA A 330 -11.85 -19.69 -28.21
N THR A 331 -12.51 -19.52 -27.05
CA THR A 331 -12.21 -20.27 -25.82
C THR A 331 -12.38 -21.79 -25.93
N SER A 332 -13.22 -22.29 -26.84
CA SER A 332 -13.47 -23.73 -27.03
C SER A 332 -12.65 -24.36 -28.16
N PHE A 333 -11.90 -23.59 -28.94
CA PHE A 333 -11.22 -24.11 -30.12
C PHE A 333 -10.02 -24.98 -29.73
N ASP A 334 -10.07 -26.26 -30.09
CA ASP A 334 -8.98 -27.22 -29.92
C ASP A 334 -8.99 -28.29 -31.03
N GLN A 335 -8.58 -27.91 -32.23
CA GLN A 335 -8.52 -28.80 -33.38
C GLN A 335 -7.12 -28.86 -33.99
N ASP A 336 -6.83 -29.98 -34.67
CA ASP A 336 -5.60 -30.18 -35.43
C ASP A 336 -5.56 -29.28 -36.67
N ILE A 337 -4.55 -28.40 -36.70
CA ILE A 337 -4.26 -27.46 -37.78
C ILE A 337 -2.86 -27.66 -38.38
N GLY A 338 -2.17 -28.76 -38.09
CA GLY A 338 -0.79 -28.96 -38.50
C GLY A 338 -0.56 -29.06 -40.01
N ASN A 339 -1.61 -29.38 -40.78
CA ASN A 339 -1.56 -29.43 -42.26
C ASN A 339 -1.50 -28.06 -42.93
N TRP A 340 -1.60 -26.97 -42.17
CA TRP A 340 -1.56 -25.60 -42.70
C TRP A 340 -0.17 -25.26 -43.27
N LYS A 341 -0.15 -24.68 -44.48
CA LYS A 341 1.10 -24.17 -45.09
C LYS A 341 1.28 -22.70 -44.74
N VAL A 342 2.12 -22.41 -43.75
CA VAL A 342 2.29 -21.06 -43.18
C VAL A 342 3.54 -20.30 -43.67
N ASN A 343 4.25 -20.82 -44.68
CA ASN A 343 5.54 -20.27 -45.14
C ASN A 343 5.47 -18.81 -45.62
N ASN A 344 4.32 -18.37 -46.14
CA ASN A 344 4.11 -16.99 -46.60
C ASN A 344 3.31 -16.13 -45.61
N VAL A 345 3.12 -16.58 -44.36
CA VAL A 345 2.46 -15.75 -43.33
C VAL A 345 3.40 -14.62 -42.91
N VAL A 346 2.87 -13.39 -42.85
CA VAL A 346 3.65 -12.18 -42.52
C VAL A 346 3.47 -11.73 -41.07
N THR A 347 2.36 -12.08 -40.42
CA THR A 347 2.12 -11.81 -38.99
C THR A 347 1.12 -12.81 -38.39
N MET A 348 1.37 -13.21 -37.14
CA MET A 348 0.54 -14.11 -36.34
C MET A 348 0.15 -13.46 -35.00
N ASP A 349 0.06 -12.13 -34.98
CA ASP A 349 -0.19 -11.38 -33.74
C ASP A 349 -1.55 -11.76 -33.14
N ASN A 350 -1.55 -12.08 -31.85
CA ASN A 350 -2.76 -12.40 -31.09
C ASN A 350 -3.55 -13.60 -31.66
N MET A 351 -2.94 -14.46 -32.48
CA MET A 351 -3.67 -15.50 -33.22
C MET A 351 -4.54 -16.38 -32.30
N PHE A 352 -4.03 -16.77 -31.13
CA PHE A 352 -4.74 -17.60 -30.14
C PHE A 352 -4.88 -16.90 -28.78
N ILE A 353 -4.81 -15.57 -28.72
CA ILE A 353 -4.92 -14.89 -27.41
C ILE A 353 -6.24 -15.28 -26.71
N GLY A 354 -6.17 -15.75 -25.47
CA GLY A 354 -7.32 -16.20 -24.70
C GLY A 354 -8.04 -17.44 -25.22
N ALA A 355 -7.49 -18.17 -26.21
CA ALA A 355 -8.00 -19.47 -26.63
C ALA A 355 -7.62 -20.55 -25.59
N THR A 356 -8.32 -20.52 -24.44
CA THR A 356 -7.91 -21.25 -23.23
C THR A 356 -7.87 -22.76 -23.37
N ALA A 357 -8.64 -23.35 -24.30
CA ALA A 357 -8.65 -24.79 -24.58
C ALA A 357 -7.62 -25.22 -25.64
N PHE A 358 -7.04 -24.30 -26.41
CA PHE A 358 -6.25 -24.63 -27.59
C PHE A 358 -5.00 -25.44 -27.25
N ASN A 359 -4.90 -26.65 -27.77
CA ASN A 359 -3.76 -27.56 -27.66
C ASN A 359 -3.58 -28.38 -28.96
N ASN A 360 -3.97 -27.80 -30.11
CA ASN A 360 -3.92 -28.43 -31.44
C ASN A 360 -4.55 -29.83 -31.50
N GLY A 361 -5.68 -30.05 -30.83
CA GLY A 361 -6.33 -31.37 -30.74
C GLY A 361 -5.46 -32.44 -30.08
N SER A 362 -4.52 -32.03 -29.22
CA SER A 362 -3.48 -32.89 -28.64
C SER A 362 -2.57 -33.58 -29.68
N ASN A 363 -2.42 -33.00 -30.87
CA ASN A 363 -1.55 -33.49 -31.93
C ASN A 363 -0.27 -32.66 -32.02
N SER A 364 0.88 -33.30 -32.26
CA SER A 364 2.17 -32.64 -32.49
C SER A 364 2.37 -32.12 -33.91
N SER A 365 1.34 -32.16 -34.76
CA SER A 365 1.40 -31.86 -36.19
C SER A 365 1.87 -30.43 -36.53
N ILE A 366 1.62 -29.43 -35.68
CA ILE A 366 2.09 -28.04 -35.87
C ILE A 366 3.62 -27.89 -35.75
N ASN A 367 4.33 -28.93 -35.33
CA ASN A 367 5.79 -28.92 -35.19
C ASN A 367 6.55 -28.70 -36.52
N TYR A 368 5.89 -28.97 -37.65
CA TYR A 368 6.45 -28.80 -38.99
C TYR A 368 6.25 -27.39 -39.56
N TRP A 369 5.58 -26.50 -38.83
CA TRP A 369 5.41 -25.12 -39.26
C TRP A 369 6.75 -24.39 -39.33
N THR A 370 6.89 -23.57 -40.37
CA THR A 370 7.99 -22.65 -40.56
C THR A 370 7.44 -21.35 -41.13
N ALA A 371 7.66 -20.21 -40.47
CA ALA A 371 7.10 -18.92 -40.87
C ALA A 371 8.22 -17.87 -41.14
N PRO A 372 9.06 -18.05 -42.18
CA PRO A 372 10.26 -17.23 -42.42
C PRO A 372 9.98 -15.78 -42.84
N LYS A 373 8.74 -15.47 -43.25
CA LYS A 373 8.28 -14.11 -43.59
C LYS A 373 7.57 -13.41 -42.44
N CYS A 374 7.36 -14.10 -41.32
CA CYS A 374 6.60 -13.57 -40.20
C CYS A 374 7.48 -12.59 -39.40
N TYR A 375 7.12 -11.31 -39.44
CA TYR A 375 7.86 -10.26 -38.70
C TYR A 375 7.28 -10.03 -37.30
N SER A 376 6.20 -10.71 -36.89
CA SER A 376 5.63 -10.52 -35.56
C SER A 376 4.84 -11.73 -35.06
N PHE A 377 5.15 -12.15 -33.83
CA PHE A 377 4.50 -13.23 -33.08
C PHE A 377 3.92 -12.72 -31.75
N ASN A 378 3.59 -11.42 -31.67
CA ASN A 378 3.16 -10.80 -30.42
C ASN A 378 1.90 -11.47 -29.91
N SER A 379 1.90 -11.88 -28.64
CA SER A 379 0.76 -12.47 -27.94
C SER A 379 0.14 -13.70 -28.62
N MET A 380 0.86 -14.39 -29.52
CA MET A 380 0.30 -15.49 -30.31
C MET A 380 -0.42 -16.55 -29.44
N PHE A 381 0.16 -16.94 -28.30
CA PHE A 381 -0.39 -17.91 -27.34
C PHE A 381 -0.67 -17.29 -25.95
N ASN A 382 -0.86 -15.98 -25.88
CA ASN A 382 -1.12 -15.30 -24.61
C ASN A 382 -2.43 -15.80 -23.98
N GLY A 383 -2.39 -16.33 -22.77
CA GLY A 383 -3.54 -16.92 -22.08
C GLY A 383 -4.01 -18.28 -22.62
N CYS A 384 -3.21 -18.96 -23.45
CA CYS A 384 -3.47 -20.34 -23.87
C CYS A 384 -3.10 -21.31 -22.74
N ILE A 385 -4.01 -21.52 -21.79
CA ILE A 385 -3.76 -22.25 -20.54
C ILE A 385 -3.35 -23.72 -20.78
N THR A 386 -4.00 -24.41 -21.72
CA THR A 386 -3.76 -25.84 -22.01
C THR A 386 -2.67 -26.10 -23.05
N PHE A 387 -2.19 -25.07 -23.75
CA PHE A 387 -1.29 -25.24 -24.89
C PHE A 387 0.06 -25.81 -24.46
N ASN A 388 0.40 -26.99 -24.99
CA ASN A 388 1.69 -27.64 -24.77
C ASN A 388 2.10 -28.53 -25.96
N GLN A 389 2.08 -27.96 -27.18
CA GLN A 389 2.47 -28.68 -28.40
C GLN A 389 3.80 -28.18 -28.97
N PRO A 390 4.61 -29.07 -29.58
CA PRO A 390 5.94 -28.73 -30.09
C PRO A 390 5.87 -27.76 -31.29
N LEU A 391 6.77 -26.78 -31.30
CA LEU A 391 6.87 -25.71 -32.31
C LEU A 391 8.29 -25.56 -32.86
N THR A 392 9.01 -26.68 -33.02
CA THR A 392 10.49 -26.71 -33.17
C THR A 392 11.04 -25.75 -34.22
N ASN A 393 10.35 -25.58 -35.36
CA ASN A 393 10.85 -24.80 -36.49
C ASN A 393 10.03 -23.54 -36.80
N LEU A 394 9.07 -23.17 -35.93
CA LEU A 394 8.12 -22.09 -36.21
C LEU A 394 8.82 -20.77 -36.54
N VAL A 395 9.77 -20.39 -35.69
CA VAL A 395 10.46 -19.10 -35.74
C VAL A 395 11.75 -19.21 -36.55
N ASP A 396 11.75 -18.54 -37.70
CA ASP A 396 12.95 -18.29 -38.51
C ASP A 396 13.01 -16.80 -38.87
N THR A 397 13.79 -16.01 -38.12
CA THR A 397 13.90 -14.56 -38.40
C THR A 397 14.89 -14.22 -39.52
N SER A 398 15.45 -15.19 -40.25
CA SER A 398 16.49 -14.90 -41.26
C SER A 398 15.98 -14.09 -42.46
N GLY A 399 14.67 -14.10 -42.71
CA GLY A 399 14.02 -13.34 -43.78
C GLY A 399 13.47 -11.96 -43.37
N VAL A 400 13.59 -11.55 -42.10
CA VAL A 400 12.99 -10.32 -41.55
C VAL A 400 13.99 -9.56 -40.68
N VAL A 401 13.85 -8.22 -40.61
CA VAL A 401 14.81 -7.35 -39.89
C VAL A 401 14.28 -6.77 -38.57
N ASP A 402 12.99 -6.94 -38.25
CA ASP A 402 12.37 -6.35 -37.06
C ASP A 402 11.35 -7.30 -36.41
N CYS A 403 11.79 -8.49 -35.97
CA CYS A 403 10.86 -9.49 -35.42
C CYS A 403 10.50 -9.22 -33.96
N ALA A 404 9.22 -9.11 -33.61
CA ALA A 404 8.77 -8.96 -32.22
C ALA A 404 8.08 -10.23 -31.67
N MET A 405 8.36 -10.59 -30.41
CA MET A 405 7.78 -11.76 -29.71
C MET A 405 7.17 -11.38 -28.36
N ASN A 406 6.60 -10.18 -28.28
CA ASN A 406 6.09 -9.64 -27.02
C ASN A 406 4.93 -10.50 -26.53
N TYR A 407 4.92 -10.90 -25.27
CA TYR A 407 3.85 -11.68 -24.63
C TYR A 407 3.50 -13.03 -25.29
N MET A 408 4.36 -13.58 -26.16
CA MET A 408 4.03 -14.75 -26.98
C MET A 408 3.41 -15.91 -26.19
N PHE A 409 3.92 -16.22 -24.99
CA PHE A 409 3.46 -17.27 -24.08
C PHE A 409 3.05 -16.72 -22.70
N ASN A 410 2.70 -15.43 -22.62
CA ASN A 410 2.25 -14.83 -21.36
C ASN A 410 1.00 -15.57 -20.84
N GLY A 411 1.06 -16.13 -19.63
CA GLY A 411 -0.02 -16.89 -19.02
C GLY A 411 -0.28 -18.27 -19.64
N ALA A 412 0.59 -18.77 -20.54
CA ALA A 412 0.51 -20.13 -21.07
C ALA A 412 1.05 -21.14 -20.04
N THR A 413 0.27 -21.39 -18.99
CA THR A 413 0.75 -22.08 -17.77
C THR A 413 1.23 -23.51 -17.98
N SER A 414 0.73 -24.20 -19.01
CA SER A 414 1.08 -25.60 -19.31
C SER A 414 2.20 -25.76 -20.35
N PHE A 415 2.65 -24.67 -20.99
CA PHE A 415 3.61 -24.75 -22.09
C PHE A 415 5.01 -25.12 -21.59
N ASP A 416 5.54 -26.24 -22.05
CA ASP A 416 6.91 -26.71 -21.76
C ASP A 416 7.49 -27.54 -22.90
N GLN A 417 7.76 -26.92 -24.04
CA GLN A 417 8.32 -27.58 -25.22
C GLN A 417 9.70 -27.03 -25.58
N ASP A 418 10.50 -27.86 -26.26
CA ASP A 418 11.80 -27.46 -26.80
C ASP A 418 11.62 -26.49 -27.98
N ILE A 419 12.12 -25.26 -27.80
CA ILE A 419 12.13 -24.17 -28.80
C ILE A 419 13.54 -23.72 -29.17
N GLY A 420 14.58 -24.47 -28.78
CA GLY A 420 15.97 -24.06 -28.96
C GLY A 420 16.45 -24.04 -30.41
N ASN A 421 15.66 -24.58 -31.35
CA ASN A 421 15.95 -24.51 -32.79
C ASN A 421 15.50 -23.20 -33.45
N TRP A 422 14.82 -22.32 -32.72
CA TRP A 422 14.38 -21.02 -33.23
C TRP A 422 15.57 -20.13 -33.57
N LYS A 423 15.52 -19.48 -34.73
CA LYS A 423 16.51 -18.46 -35.13
C LYS A 423 16.01 -17.10 -34.66
N VAL A 424 16.60 -16.57 -33.60
CA VAL A 424 16.15 -15.33 -32.93
C VAL A 424 17.06 -14.12 -33.15
N ASN A 425 18.02 -14.20 -34.08
CA ASN A 425 19.05 -13.18 -34.30
C ASN A 425 18.50 -11.79 -34.66
N ASN A 426 17.35 -11.73 -35.34
CA ASN A 426 16.70 -10.48 -35.74
C ASN A 426 15.48 -10.14 -34.87
N VAL A 427 15.38 -10.74 -33.67
CA VAL A 427 14.34 -10.38 -32.70
C VAL A 427 14.69 -9.05 -32.04
N THR A 428 13.76 -8.09 -32.09
CA THR A 428 13.93 -6.74 -31.54
C THR A 428 13.36 -6.59 -30.14
N SER A 429 12.45 -7.47 -29.72
CA SER A 429 11.87 -7.46 -28.37
C SER A 429 11.31 -8.83 -27.95
N MET A 430 11.63 -9.23 -26.72
CA MET A 430 11.09 -10.41 -26.00
C MET A 430 10.31 -10.00 -24.74
N TYR A 431 9.76 -8.77 -24.75
CA TYR A 431 9.00 -8.18 -23.66
C TYR A 431 7.88 -9.12 -23.20
N HIS A 432 7.90 -9.53 -21.93
CA HIS A 432 6.89 -10.38 -21.30
C HIS A 432 6.67 -11.78 -21.94
N MET A 433 7.63 -12.29 -22.72
CA MET A 433 7.43 -13.49 -23.55
C MET A 433 6.90 -14.72 -22.79
N PHE A 434 7.45 -15.05 -21.61
CA PHE A 434 7.09 -16.23 -20.79
C PHE A 434 6.52 -15.84 -19.41
N VAL A 435 5.93 -14.66 -19.29
CA VAL A 435 5.39 -14.21 -17.99
C VAL A 435 4.31 -15.16 -17.52
N GLY A 436 4.47 -15.74 -16.33
CA GLY A 436 3.50 -16.69 -15.77
C GLY A 436 3.38 -18.01 -16.52
N ALA A 437 4.28 -18.32 -17.46
CA ALA A 437 4.39 -19.66 -18.06
C ALA A 437 5.03 -20.62 -17.03
N THR A 438 4.26 -21.01 -16.02
CA THR A 438 4.75 -21.65 -14.80
C THR A 438 5.43 -23.01 -15.03
N ALA A 439 5.02 -23.75 -16.07
CA ALA A 439 5.63 -25.03 -16.44
C ALA A 439 6.89 -24.88 -17.32
N PHE A 440 7.11 -23.72 -17.94
CA PHE A 440 8.11 -23.57 -18.99
C PHE A 440 9.53 -23.81 -18.48
N ASN A 441 10.19 -24.81 -19.07
CA ASN A 441 11.57 -25.19 -18.82
C ASN A 441 12.23 -25.75 -20.11
N ASN A 442 11.81 -25.24 -21.28
CA ASN A 442 12.25 -25.65 -22.63
C ASN A 442 12.21 -27.18 -22.84
N GLY A 443 11.17 -27.87 -22.34
CA GLY A 443 11.03 -29.32 -22.44
C GLY A 443 12.14 -30.11 -21.74
N GLY A 444 12.86 -29.48 -20.80
CA GLY A 444 14.04 -30.06 -20.13
C GLY A 444 15.33 -30.01 -20.97
N SER A 445 15.29 -29.44 -22.18
CA SER A 445 16.42 -29.39 -23.11
C SER A 445 17.29 -28.16 -22.89
N ASN A 446 18.61 -28.31 -23.06
CA ASN A 446 19.58 -27.21 -23.04
C ASN A 446 19.68 -26.45 -24.37
N SER A 447 18.90 -26.85 -25.39
CA SER A 447 18.96 -26.31 -26.76
C SER A 447 18.76 -24.79 -26.83
N ILE A 448 17.95 -24.19 -25.95
CA ILE A 448 17.69 -22.74 -25.90
C ILE A 448 18.96 -21.91 -25.65
N ASN A 449 20.03 -22.54 -25.17
CA ASN A 449 21.33 -21.89 -25.01
C ASN A 449 21.99 -21.49 -26.34
N SER A 450 21.50 -22.00 -27.47
CA SER A 450 21.96 -21.61 -28.82
C SER A 450 21.52 -20.18 -29.20
N TRP A 451 20.51 -19.64 -28.54
CA TRP A 451 19.91 -18.36 -28.87
C TRP A 451 20.91 -17.22 -28.71
N THR A 452 20.94 -16.33 -29.71
CA THR A 452 21.63 -15.04 -29.66
C THR A 452 20.68 -13.98 -30.21
N ALA A 453 20.40 -12.94 -29.43
CA ALA A 453 19.45 -11.88 -29.79
C ALA A 453 20.11 -10.48 -29.75
N PRO A 454 21.12 -10.22 -30.61
CA PRO A 454 21.92 -8.99 -30.55
C PRO A 454 21.15 -7.71 -30.91
N ASN A 455 19.99 -7.84 -31.57
CA ASN A 455 19.12 -6.72 -31.96
C ASN A 455 18.00 -6.46 -30.93
N CYS A 456 17.93 -7.22 -29.83
CA CYS A 456 16.86 -7.11 -28.86
C CYS A 456 17.06 -5.93 -27.91
N THR A 457 16.10 -5.02 -27.88
CA THR A 457 16.12 -3.81 -27.03
C THR A 457 15.32 -3.99 -25.72
N SER A 458 14.57 -5.09 -25.57
CA SER A 458 13.74 -5.31 -24.38
C SER A 458 13.64 -6.79 -24.02
N PHE A 459 14.19 -7.13 -22.85
CA PHE A 459 14.03 -8.41 -22.15
C PHE A 459 13.14 -8.27 -20.90
N ILE A 460 12.41 -7.15 -20.78
CA ILE A 460 11.62 -6.84 -19.59
C ILE A 460 10.65 -8.00 -19.31
N SER A 461 10.71 -8.50 -18.07
CA SER A 461 9.86 -9.56 -17.54
C SER A 461 9.87 -10.87 -18.34
N MET A 462 10.85 -11.11 -19.22
CA MET A 462 10.83 -12.26 -20.16
C MET A 462 10.48 -13.59 -19.49
N PHE A 463 11.03 -13.88 -18.31
CA PHE A 463 10.79 -15.10 -17.51
C PHE A 463 10.14 -14.81 -16.14
N GLN A 464 9.45 -13.67 -15.99
CA GLN A 464 8.82 -13.34 -14.71
C GLN A 464 7.79 -14.42 -14.33
N SER A 465 7.89 -14.95 -13.12
CA SER A 465 7.03 -16.01 -12.58
C SER A 465 7.05 -17.32 -13.40
N ALA A 466 8.06 -17.54 -14.25
CA ALA A 466 8.32 -18.85 -14.86
C ALA A 466 8.98 -19.76 -13.81
N THR A 467 8.17 -20.25 -12.86
CA THR A 467 8.66 -20.89 -11.63
C THR A 467 9.42 -22.20 -11.84
N SER A 468 9.24 -22.86 -12.99
CA SER A 468 9.96 -24.09 -13.36
C SER A 468 11.17 -23.84 -14.27
N PHE A 469 11.42 -22.59 -14.69
CA PHE A 469 12.48 -22.29 -15.64
C PHE A 469 13.86 -22.36 -15.00
N ASN A 470 14.72 -23.24 -15.52
CA ASN A 470 16.11 -23.38 -15.10
C ASN A 470 17.05 -23.82 -16.24
N GLN A 471 16.77 -23.45 -17.48
CA GLN A 471 17.61 -23.81 -18.63
C GLN A 471 18.67 -22.76 -18.95
N PRO A 472 19.84 -23.15 -19.49
CA PRO A 472 20.91 -22.22 -19.82
C PRO A 472 20.51 -21.29 -20.97
N VAL A 473 20.73 -19.99 -20.76
CA VAL A 473 20.52 -18.90 -21.74
C VAL A 473 21.78 -18.04 -21.86
N SER A 474 22.94 -18.67 -21.75
CA SER A 474 24.26 -18.02 -21.63
C SER A 474 24.59 -17.13 -22.82
N ASN A 475 24.07 -17.42 -24.02
CA ASN A 475 24.41 -16.68 -25.24
C ASN A 475 23.34 -15.66 -25.65
N LEU A 476 22.24 -15.56 -24.89
CA LEU A 476 21.05 -14.81 -25.28
C LEU A 476 21.31 -13.31 -25.43
N VAL A 477 22.04 -12.72 -24.48
CA VAL A 477 22.14 -11.26 -24.33
C VAL A 477 23.49 -10.74 -24.82
N ASP A 478 23.45 -9.95 -25.89
CA ASP A 478 24.53 -9.06 -26.30
C ASP A 478 23.96 -7.68 -26.62
N THR A 479 24.20 -6.72 -25.70
CA THR A 479 23.68 -5.35 -25.83
C THR A 479 24.59 -4.43 -26.66
N SER A 480 25.76 -4.89 -27.13
CA SER A 480 26.73 -4.02 -27.80
C SER A 480 26.22 -3.42 -29.12
N GLY A 481 25.30 -4.10 -29.80
CA GLY A 481 24.70 -3.67 -31.06
C GLY A 481 23.49 -2.74 -30.92
N VAL A 482 22.96 -2.56 -29.70
CA VAL A 482 21.72 -1.80 -29.44
C VAL A 482 21.95 -0.62 -28.49
N VAL A 483 21.06 0.36 -28.59
CA VAL A 483 20.95 1.47 -27.63
C VAL A 483 19.75 1.19 -26.73
N ASP A 484 19.91 1.46 -25.43
CA ASP A 484 18.85 1.38 -24.42
C ASP A 484 18.20 0.00 -24.22
N CYS A 485 18.99 -1.06 -24.00
CA CYS A 485 18.43 -2.40 -23.75
C CYS A 485 17.85 -2.54 -22.33
N ALA A 486 16.53 -2.68 -22.20
CA ALA A 486 15.87 -2.79 -20.89
C ALA A 486 15.75 -4.26 -20.43
N MET A 487 16.13 -4.54 -19.17
CA MET A 487 16.18 -5.90 -18.59
C MET A 487 15.42 -6.02 -17.26
N ASP A 488 14.51 -5.08 -16.98
CA ASP A 488 13.76 -5.06 -15.72
C ASP A 488 12.97 -6.35 -15.52
N SER A 489 12.96 -6.88 -14.30
CA SER A 489 12.16 -8.04 -13.90
C SER A 489 12.38 -9.33 -14.70
N MET A 490 13.44 -9.44 -15.51
CA MET A 490 13.64 -10.55 -16.45
C MET A 490 13.45 -11.94 -15.80
N PHE A 491 13.93 -12.16 -14.58
CA PHE A 491 13.79 -13.40 -13.79
C PHE A 491 13.05 -13.17 -12.47
N ARG A 492 12.21 -12.13 -12.38
CA ARG A 492 11.43 -11.83 -11.17
C ARG A 492 10.56 -13.03 -10.81
N GLN A 493 10.68 -13.56 -9.59
CA GLN A 493 9.96 -14.75 -9.10
C GLN A 493 10.25 -16.06 -9.89
N ALA A 494 11.32 -16.13 -10.68
CA ALA A 494 11.82 -17.40 -11.21
C ALA A 494 12.59 -18.14 -10.11
N THR A 495 11.86 -18.73 -9.17
CA THR A 495 12.37 -19.16 -7.85
C THR A 495 13.51 -20.16 -7.89
N ILE A 496 13.56 -21.01 -8.92
CA ILE A 496 14.56 -22.07 -9.08
C ILE A 496 15.67 -21.74 -10.08
N PHE A 497 15.57 -20.62 -10.80
CA PHE A 497 16.51 -20.27 -11.85
C PHE A 497 17.92 -20.05 -11.27
N ASN A 498 18.90 -20.82 -11.74
CA ASN A 498 20.29 -20.75 -11.27
C ASN A 498 21.29 -21.17 -12.36
N GLN A 499 21.25 -20.50 -13.51
CA GLN A 499 22.16 -20.79 -14.62
C GLN A 499 23.27 -19.73 -14.76
N ASN A 500 24.34 -20.08 -15.46
CA ASN A 500 25.48 -19.20 -15.72
C ASN A 500 25.14 -18.17 -16.81
N LEU A 501 25.31 -16.89 -16.50
CA LEU A 501 25.05 -15.74 -17.38
C LEU A 501 26.32 -14.95 -17.74
N GLY A 502 27.51 -15.51 -17.47
CA GLY A 502 28.78 -14.77 -17.60
C GLY A 502 29.16 -14.38 -19.02
N ASN A 503 28.57 -15.02 -20.03
CA ASN A 503 28.77 -14.67 -21.45
C ASN A 503 27.93 -13.45 -21.88
N TRP A 504 27.05 -12.93 -21.02
CA TRP A 504 26.21 -11.78 -21.37
C TRP A 504 27.03 -10.50 -21.44
N ASN A 505 26.79 -9.74 -22.51
CA ASN A 505 27.31 -8.38 -22.64
C ASN A 505 26.21 -7.36 -22.29
N VAL A 506 26.34 -6.72 -21.13
CA VAL A 506 25.34 -5.78 -20.57
C VAL A 506 25.78 -4.31 -20.67
N ILE A 507 26.74 -3.98 -21.54
CA ILE A 507 27.33 -2.63 -21.64
C ILE A 507 26.31 -1.53 -21.93
N ASN A 508 25.27 -1.81 -22.73
CA ASN A 508 24.20 -0.88 -23.09
C ASN A 508 22.87 -1.20 -22.39
N ALA A 509 22.90 -1.92 -21.26
CA ALA A 509 21.71 -2.10 -20.45
C ALA A 509 21.23 -0.75 -19.88
N SER A 510 20.01 -0.33 -20.22
CA SER A 510 19.39 0.91 -19.73
C SER A 510 18.77 0.74 -18.34
N SER A 511 18.30 -0.46 -18.00
CA SER A 511 17.65 -0.76 -16.72
C SER A 511 17.79 -2.24 -16.34
N MET A 512 17.98 -2.52 -15.04
CA MET A 512 18.12 -3.86 -14.47
C MET A 512 17.32 -3.99 -13.15
N GLY A 513 16.27 -3.18 -12.97
CA GLY A 513 15.46 -3.17 -11.77
C GLY A 513 14.69 -4.49 -11.60
N GLN A 514 14.64 -5.01 -10.37
CA GLN A 514 13.94 -6.25 -10.03
C GLN A 514 14.35 -7.51 -10.82
N MET A 515 15.46 -7.47 -11.57
CA MET A 515 15.85 -8.54 -12.50
C MET A 515 15.83 -9.95 -11.88
N PHE A 516 16.29 -10.09 -10.62
CA PHE A 516 16.30 -11.33 -9.84
C PHE A 516 15.48 -11.21 -8.53
N PHE A 517 14.49 -10.31 -8.49
CA PHE A 517 13.62 -10.13 -7.33
C PHE A 517 12.89 -11.44 -7.01
N LEU A 518 13.06 -11.95 -5.78
CA LEU A 518 12.53 -13.26 -5.34
C LEU A 518 13.03 -14.47 -6.17
N ALA A 519 14.13 -14.36 -6.92
CA ALA A 519 14.80 -15.51 -7.54
C ALA A 519 15.66 -16.24 -6.48
N THR A 520 15.01 -16.95 -5.57
CA THR A 520 15.62 -17.48 -4.33
C THR A 520 16.82 -18.41 -4.54
N ALA A 521 16.86 -19.17 -5.64
CA ALA A 521 17.96 -20.07 -5.97
C ALA A 521 19.10 -19.42 -6.77
N PHE A 522 18.91 -18.19 -7.28
CA PHE A 522 19.85 -17.60 -8.22
C PHE A 522 21.22 -17.34 -7.57
N ASN A 523 22.26 -17.96 -8.13
CA ASN A 523 23.65 -17.80 -7.75
C ASN A 523 24.59 -17.99 -8.97
N ASN A 524 24.13 -17.59 -10.16
CA ASN A 524 24.86 -17.71 -11.44
C ASN A 524 25.41 -19.12 -11.75
N GLY A 525 24.68 -20.18 -11.37
CA GLY A 525 25.15 -21.57 -11.52
C GLY A 525 26.41 -21.89 -10.71
N GLY A 526 26.75 -21.08 -9.70
CA GLY A 526 27.98 -21.20 -8.93
C GLY A 526 29.23 -20.59 -9.59
N SER A 527 29.11 -20.04 -10.81
CA SER A 527 30.22 -19.46 -11.56
C SER A 527 30.50 -18.01 -11.17
N THR A 528 31.78 -17.62 -11.13
CA THR A 528 32.22 -16.23 -10.90
C THR A 528 32.24 -15.37 -12.16
N SER A 529 31.84 -15.93 -13.31
CA SER A 529 31.98 -15.34 -14.65
C SER A 529 31.24 -14.01 -14.87
N ILE A 530 30.22 -13.68 -14.06
CA ILE A 530 29.53 -12.38 -14.11
C ILE A 530 30.37 -11.22 -13.55
N ASN A 531 31.61 -11.48 -13.13
CA ASN A 531 32.54 -10.45 -12.68
C ASN A 531 32.95 -9.45 -13.78
N SER A 532 32.76 -9.82 -15.06
CA SER A 532 33.00 -9.00 -16.24
C SER A 532 31.91 -7.97 -16.50
N TRP A 533 30.74 -8.10 -15.86
CA TRP A 533 29.60 -7.21 -16.08
C TRP A 533 29.94 -5.76 -15.71
N THR A 534 29.59 -4.86 -16.62
CA THR A 534 29.63 -3.41 -16.45
C THR A 534 28.43 -2.83 -17.17
N ALA A 535 27.59 -2.06 -16.47
CA ALA A 535 26.37 -1.49 -17.02
C ALA A 535 26.39 0.05 -16.88
N PRO A 536 27.26 0.76 -17.64
CA PRO A 536 27.50 2.20 -17.49
C PRO A 536 26.28 3.07 -17.84
N ASN A 537 25.38 2.57 -18.67
CA ASN A 537 24.18 3.28 -19.14
C ASN A 537 22.94 2.97 -18.28
N CYS A 538 23.09 2.17 -17.23
CA CYS A 538 21.97 1.71 -16.42
C CYS A 538 21.50 2.79 -15.42
N VAL A 539 20.24 3.20 -15.54
CA VAL A 539 19.64 4.22 -14.66
C VAL A 539 19.00 3.65 -13.39
N THR A 540 18.85 2.32 -13.29
CA THR A 540 18.29 1.69 -12.09
C THR A 540 18.73 0.24 -11.88
N PHE A 541 19.17 -0.04 -10.66
CA PHE A 541 19.41 -1.39 -10.09
C PHE A 541 18.42 -1.69 -8.95
N THR A 542 17.32 -0.92 -8.88
CA THR A 542 16.36 -1.00 -7.77
C THR A 542 15.86 -2.41 -7.60
N SER A 543 16.06 -2.97 -6.40
CA SER A 543 15.60 -4.31 -6.02
C SER A 543 16.13 -5.46 -6.89
N MET A 544 17.22 -5.25 -7.63
CA MET A 544 17.75 -6.23 -8.59
C MET A 544 17.95 -7.63 -7.98
N PHE A 545 18.48 -7.73 -6.77
CA PHE A 545 18.71 -8.98 -6.02
C PHE A 545 17.89 -9.06 -4.72
N GLN A 546 16.80 -8.30 -4.61
CA GLN A 546 16.00 -8.32 -3.40
C GLN A 546 15.44 -9.74 -3.17
N SER A 547 15.70 -10.29 -1.99
CA SER A 547 15.31 -11.64 -1.58
C SER A 547 15.87 -12.77 -2.47
N ALA A 548 16.94 -12.51 -3.23
CA ALA A 548 17.75 -13.56 -3.86
C ALA A 548 18.65 -14.21 -2.80
N THR A 549 18.06 -15.03 -1.94
CA THR A 549 18.69 -15.54 -0.71
C THR A 549 19.95 -16.37 -0.94
N SER A 550 20.07 -17.02 -2.10
CA SER A 550 21.26 -17.84 -2.47
C SER A 550 22.37 -17.03 -3.16
N PHE A 551 22.13 -15.77 -3.54
CA PHE A 551 23.05 -15.01 -4.37
C PHE A 551 24.29 -14.57 -3.59
N ASN A 552 25.48 -15.00 -4.04
CA ASN A 552 26.77 -14.62 -3.47
C ASN A 552 27.91 -14.66 -4.52
N GLN A 553 27.71 -14.09 -5.70
CA GLN A 553 28.71 -14.06 -6.78
C GLN A 553 29.36 -12.67 -6.96
N PRO A 554 30.65 -12.61 -7.33
CA PRO A 554 31.36 -11.35 -7.48
C PRO A 554 30.86 -10.55 -8.67
N ILE A 555 30.56 -9.27 -8.43
CA ILE A 555 30.05 -8.30 -9.43
C ILE A 555 30.82 -6.96 -9.30
N PRO A 556 32.17 -6.96 -9.33
CA PRO A 556 32.97 -5.81 -8.91
C PRO A 556 32.82 -4.59 -9.81
N ASN A 557 32.39 -4.72 -11.06
CA ASN A 557 32.31 -3.61 -12.02
C ASN A 557 30.89 -3.28 -12.46
N LEU A 558 29.87 -3.94 -11.89
CA LEU A 558 28.48 -3.84 -12.34
C LEU A 558 27.96 -2.40 -12.31
N VAL A 559 28.05 -1.73 -11.15
CA VAL A 559 27.54 -0.39 -10.96
C VAL A 559 28.60 0.63 -11.38
N ASN A 560 28.38 1.25 -12.53
CA ASN A 560 29.18 2.37 -13.01
C ASN A 560 28.24 3.52 -13.43
N THR A 561 28.08 4.53 -12.59
CA THR A 561 27.09 5.60 -12.83
C THR A 561 27.67 6.81 -13.56
N LEU A 562 28.92 6.76 -14.04
CA LEU A 562 29.61 7.93 -14.61
C LEU A 562 28.99 8.42 -15.92
N SER A 563 28.36 7.54 -16.70
CA SER A 563 27.74 7.89 -17.99
C SER A 563 26.27 8.34 -17.87
N VAL A 564 25.65 8.23 -16.69
CA VAL A 564 24.25 8.60 -16.45
C VAL A 564 24.14 9.80 -15.51
N SER A 565 23.10 10.63 -15.69
CA SER A 565 22.88 11.81 -14.85
C SER A 565 22.39 11.47 -13.44
N SER A 566 21.67 10.35 -13.31
CA SER A 566 21.13 9.79 -12.07
C SER A 566 20.97 8.27 -12.16
N CYS A 567 21.20 7.57 -11.05
CA CYS A 567 20.97 6.15 -10.90
C CYS A 567 20.32 5.83 -9.54
N THR A 568 19.48 4.80 -9.45
CA THR A 568 18.84 4.34 -8.20
C THR A 568 19.30 2.93 -7.83
N THR A 569 19.63 2.69 -6.57
CA THR A 569 20.06 1.36 -6.05
C THR A 569 19.21 0.88 -4.87
N ASP A 570 17.99 1.41 -4.75
CA ASP A 570 17.10 1.13 -3.62
C ASP A 570 16.81 -0.37 -3.51
N SER A 571 16.94 -0.90 -2.30
CA SER A 571 16.67 -2.31 -1.97
C SER A 571 17.45 -3.34 -2.80
N MET A 572 18.53 -2.97 -3.50
CA MET A 572 19.25 -3.86 -4.43
C MET A 572 19.56 -5.24 -3.86
N PHE A 573 19.98 -5.32 -2.59
CA PHE A 573 20.29 -6.57 -1.86
C PHE A 573 19.42 -6.75 -0.60
N ARG A 574 18.24 -6.11 -0.55
CA ARG A 574 17.36 -6.26 0.60
C ARG A 574 17.02 -7.73 0.83
N SER A 575 17.30 -8.25 2.02
CA SER A 575 17.12 -9.66 2.40
C SER A 575 17.89 -10.67 1.52
N ALA A 576 18.97 -10.25 0.84
CA ALA A 576 19.92 -11.17 0.21
C ALA A 576 20.89 -11.71 1.28
N THR A 577 20.40 -12.67 2.07
CA THR A 577 21.01 -13.08 3.34
C THR A 577 22.40 -13.71 3.25
N LEU A 578 22.83 -14.18 2.07
CA LEU A 578 24.15 -14.77 1.84
C LEU A 578 25.11 -13.84 1.09
N PHE A 579 24.65 -12.70 0.57
CA PHE A 579 25.49 -11.82 -0.24
C PHE A 579 26.61 -11.20 0.60
N ASN A 580 27.86 -11.46 0.26
CA ASN A 580 29.03 -10.89 0.92
C ASN A 580 30.24 -10.79 -0.03
N GLN A 581 30.07 -10.09 -1.16
CA GLN A 581 31.12 -9.93 -2.16
C GLN A 581 31.73 -8.52 -2.14
N ASN A 582 32.94 -8.40 -2.68
CA ASN A 582 33.64 -7.12 -2.82
C ASN A 582 33.00 -6.29 -3.95
N ILE A 583 32.52 -5.08 -3.59
CA ILE A 583 31.88 -4.10 -4.47
C ILE A 583 32.60 -2.74 -4.48
N GLY A 584 33.83 -2.67 -3.95
CA GLY A 584 34.55 -1.40 -3.80
C GLY A 584 34.89 -0.70 -5.12
N ASN A 585 34.91 -1.44 -6.24
CA ASN A 585 35.18 -0.88 -7.57
C ASN A 585 33.99 -0.11 -8.18
N TRP A 586 32.81 -0.18 -7.57
CA TRP A 586 31.62 0.52 -8.06
C TRP A 586 31.80 2.04 -8.09
N LYS A 587 31.26 2.67 -9.14
CA LYS A 587 31.24 4.14 -9.29
C LYS A 587 29.85 4.65 -8.94
N VAL A 588 29.66 5.06 -7.68
CA VAL A 588 28.36 5.46 -7.12
C VAL A 588 28.08 6.97 -7.15
N ASN A 589 28.92 7.76 -7.84
CA ASN A 589 28.88 9.22 -7.84
C ASN A 589 27.53 9.83 -8.22
N ASN A 590 26.81 9.20 -9.17
CA ASN A 590 25.50 9.67 -9.64
C ASN A 590 24.32 8.88 -9.04
N VAL A 591 24.55 8.10 -7.99
CA VAL A 591 23.46 7.44 -7.24
C VAL A 591 22.66 8.50 -6.47
N THR A 592 21.34 8.53 -6.67
CA THR A 592 20.44 9.51 -6.04
C THR A 592 19.78 8.98 -4.77
N THR A 593 19.73 7.67 -4.57
CA THR A 593 19.20 7.01 -3.37
C THR A 593 19.79 5.62 -3.20
N MET A 594 20.09 5.26 -1.95
CA MET A 594 20.59 3.95 -1.51
C MET A 594 19.65 3.36 -0.43
N ALA A 595 18.36 3.71 -0.49
CA ALA A 595 17.41 3.35 0.55
C ALA A 595 17.24 1.83 0.63
N ASN A 596 17.41 1.27 1.82
CA ASN A 596 17.27 -0.17 2.12
C ASN A 596 18.22 -1.08 1.33
N MET A 597 19.28 -0.56 0.71
CA MET A 597 20.13 -1.31 -0.24
C MET A 597 20.61 -2.66 0.30
N PHE A 598 21.04 -2.73 1.57
CA PHE A 598 21.48 -3.94 2.28
C PHE A 598 20.59 -4.27 3.48
N LEU A 599 19.33 -3.79 3.50
CA LEU A 599 18.41 -4.04 4.60
C LEU A 599 18.23 -5.55 4.81
N LEU A 600 18.57 -6.06 6.00
CA LEU A 600 18.54 -7.48 6.37
C LEU A 600 19.47 -8.39 5.54
N ALA A 601 20.52 -7.85 4.90
CA ALA A 601 21.60 -8.63 4.29
C ALA A 601 22.61 -9.05 5.38
N THR A 602 22.24 -10.02 6.21
CA THR A 602 22.91 -10.33 7.49
C THR A 602 24.41 -10.63 7.40
N THR A 603 24.87 -11.22 6.29
CA THR A 603 26.28 -11.57 6.06
C THR A 603 27.10 -10.47 5.38
N PHE A 604 26.45 -9.41 4.89
CA PHE A 604 27.13 -8.42 4.06
C PHE A 604 28.21 -7.66 4.83
N ASN A 605 29.46 -7.78 4.37
CA ASN A 605 30.64 -7.12 4.92
C ASN A 605 31.67 -6.81 3.82
N ASN A 606 31.22 -6.51 2.60
CA ASN A 606 32.04 -6.24 1.41
C ASN A 606 33.13 -7.32 1.13
N GLY A 607 32.84 -8.59 1.40
CA GLY A 607 33.82 -9.68 1.27
C GLY A 607 35.03 -9.55 2.19
N GLY A 608 34.93 -8.77 3.28
CA GLY A 608 36.04 -8.47 4.19
C GLY A 608 37.05 -7.45 3.66
N SER A 609 36.80 -6.83 2.50
CA SER A 609 37.70 -5.86 1.87
C SER A 609 37.40 -4.43 2.30
N ASN A 610 38.44 -3.63 2.57
CA ASN A 610 38.31 -2.19 2.85
C ASN A 610 38.08 -1.33 1.60
N SER A 611 37.96 -1.94 0.41
CA SER A 611 37.85 -1.25 -0.89
C SER A 611 36.68 -0.27 -1.01
N ILE A 612 35.61 -0.44 -0.23
CA ILE A 612 34.44 0.46 -0.25
C ILE A 612 34.73 1.86 0.32
N GLN A 613 35.90 2.07 0.93
CA GLN A 613 36.30 3.37 1.49
C GLN A 613 36.39 4.51 0.46
N SER A 614 36.54 4.18 -0.83
CA SER A 614 36.59 5.17 -1.92
C SER A 614 35.21 5.60 -2.43
N TRP A 615 34.12 5.02 -1.91
CA TRP A 615 32.77 5.41 -2.31
C TRP A 615 32.47 6.84 -1.86
N THR A 616 32.01 7.64 -2.82
CA THR A 616 31.45 8.98 -2.59
C THR A 616 30.17 9.10 -3.39
N ALA A 617 29.07 9.45 -2.73
CA ALA A 617 27.74 9.53 -3.32
C ALA A 617 27.15 10.94 -3.16
N PRO A 618 27.75 11.97 -3.78
CA PRO A 618 27.40 13.37 -3.52
C PRO A 618 25.98 13.75 -3.93
N LYS A 619 25.36 13.00 -4.85
CA LYS A 619 23.98 13.19 -5.29
C LYS A 619 22.95 12.39 -4.48
N CYS A 620 23.39 11.57 -3.53
CA CYS A 620 22.50 10.69 -2.78
C CYS A 620 21.70 11.48 -1.73
N ARG A 621 20.38 11.43 -1.85
CA ARG A 621 19.44 12.15 -0.97
C ARG A 621 18.84 11.24 0.11
N SER A 622 19.15 9.95 0.09
CA SER A 622 18.60 9.00 1.06
C SER A 622 19.54 7.82 1.28
N PHE A 623 20.07 7.74 2.49
CA PHE A 623 20.74 6.57 3.07
C PHE A 623 19.82 5.83 4.06
N LEU A 624 18.50 6.02 3.91
CA LEU A 624 17.48 5.42 4.76
C LEU A 624 17.70 3.90 4.84
N SER A 625 17.98 3.38 6.04
CA SER A 625 18.14 1.95 6.30
C SER A 625 19.18 1.24 5.43
N THR A 626 20.14 1.94 4.82
CA THR A 626 21.05 1.37 3.81
C THR A 626 21.76 0.10 4.30
N PHE A 627 22.23 0.05 5.54
CA PHE A 627 22.90 -1.12 6.13
C PHE A 627 22.08 -1.78 7.24
N SER A 628 20.82 -1.38 7.46
CA SER A 628 20.05 -1.85 8.60
C SER A 628 19.94 -3.38 8.65
N GLY A 629 20.25 -3.98 9.79
CA GLY A 629 20.23 -5.44 9.98
C GLY A 629 21.34 -6.21 9.26
N ALA A 630 22.29 -5.56 8.60
CA ALA A 630 23.50 -6.20 8.08
C ALA A 630 24.48 -6.50 9.23
N THR A 631 24.15 -7.46 10.09
CA THR A 631 24.83 -7.72 11.38
C THR A 631 26.34 -7.96 11.27
N ALA A 632 26.84 -8.46 10.13
CA ALA A 632 28.26 -8.67 9.88
C ALA A 632 29.02 -7.41 9.42
N PHE A 633 28.32 -6.34 9.06
CA PHE A 633 28.91 -5.17 8.41
C PHE A 633 29.82 -4.36 9.35
N ASN A 634 31.09 -4.20 8.98
CA ASN A 634 32.08 -3.41 9.71
C ASN A 634 33.20 -2.89 8.79
N GLN A 635 32.85 -2.26 7.66
CA GLN A 635 33.82 -1.77 6.65
C GLN A 635 34.00 -0.23 6.67
N PRO A 636 35.20 0.28 6.37
CA PRO A 636 35.49 1.72 6.41
C PRO A 636 34.71 2.48 5.33
N LEU A 637 34.09 3.60 5.73
CA LEU A 637 33.27 4.45 4.86
C LEU A 637 33.56 5.95 5.09
N PRO A 638 34.81 6.45 5.06
CA PRO A 638 35.12 7.80 5.57
C PRO A 638 34.51 8.96 4.76
N ILE A 639 34.11 8.75 3.50
CA ILE A 639 33.67 9.81 2.57
C ILE A 639 32.33 9.51 1.86
N LEU A 640 31.58 8.50 2.33
CA LEU A 640 30.35 8.05 1.68
C LEU A 640 29.29 9.17 1.61
N VAL A 641 29.03 9.82 2.75
CA VAL A 641 28.07 10.90 2.86
C VAL A 641 28.79 12.22 2.60
N ASP A 642 28.55 12.77 1.41
CA ASP A 642 28.87 14.15 1.08
C ASP A 642 27.59 14.83 0.59
N THR A 643 27.07 15.79 1.36
CA THR A 643 25.84 16.49 1.00
C THR A 643 26.08 17.81 0.26
N SER A 644 27.31 18.09 -0.18
CA SER A 644 27.68 19.34 -0.86
C SER A 644 26.93 19.58 -2.18
N ALA A 645 26.56 18.52 -2.91
CA ALA A 645 25.92 18.61 -4.22
C ALA A 645 24.37 18.59 -4.18
N ILE A 646 23.76 18.60 -2.98
CA ILE A 646 22.30 18.58 -2.81
C ILE A 646 21.83 19.81 -2.04
N SER A 647 20.71 20.40 -2.48
CA SER A 647 20.05 21.53 -1.79
C SER A 647 18.80 21.11 -0.99
N ILE A 648 18.30 19.90 -1.27
CA ILE A 648 17.12 19.29 -0.65
C ILE A 648 17.59 18.29 0.41
N GLY A 649 16.85 18.17 1.51
CA GLY A 649 17.24 17.39 2.68
C GLY A 649 17.58 15.92 2.39
N CYS A 650 18.56 15.39 3.12
CA CYS A 650 19.02 14.00 3.07
C CYS A 650 18.60 13.23 4.32
N SER A 651 18.11 12.00 4.16
CA SER A 651 17.79 11.12 5.29
C SER A 651 18.89 10.09 5.53
N MET A 652 19.35 9.98 6.78
CA MET A 652 20.23 8.92 7.29
C MET A 652 19.53 8.07 8.37
N ALA A 653 18.20 8.18 8.46
CA ALA A 653 17.41 7.42 9.42
C ALA A 653 17.65 5.92 9.25
N ASN A 654 17.76 5.20 10.37
CA ASN A 654 17.98 3.75 10.42
C ASN A 654 19.24 3.23 9.70
N MET A 655 20.16 4.07 9.21
CA MET A 655 21.23 3.65 8.31
C MET A 655 22.02 2.44 8.84
N PHE A 656 22.29 2.40 10.15
CA PHE A 656 22.96 1.29 10.85
C PHE A 656 22.08 0.60 11.91
N LEU A 657 20.75 0.74 11.85
CA LEU A 657 19.84 0.09 12.82
C LEU A 657 20.11 -1.42 12.89
N ASN A 658 20.39 -1.95 14.08
CA ASN A 658 20.75 -3.35 14.37
C ASN A 658 22.04 -3.86 13.69
N VAL A 659 22.98 -2.98 13.32
CA VAL A 659 24.29 -3.38 12.77
C VAL A 659 25.30 -3.58 13.91
N THR A 660 25.17 -4.67 14.66
CA THR A 660 25.83 -4.87 15.97
C THR A 660 27.35 -4.72 15.97
N ASN A 661 28.03 -5.04 14.87
CA ASN A 661 29.50 -5.05 14.78
C ASN A 661 30.13 -3.76 14.23
N PHE A 662 29.33 -2.81 13.75
CA PHE A 662 29.87 -1.62 13.07
C PHE A 662 30.58 -0.67 14.04
N ASN A 663 31.86 -0.38 13.78
CA ASN A 663 32.65 0.56 14.57
C ASN A 663 33.71 1.30 13.73
N GLN A 664 33.36 1.69 12.50
CA GLN A 664 34.30 2.32 11.57
C GLN A 664 34.22 3.85 11.59
N ASN A 665 35.36 4.50 11.31
CA ASN A 665 35.43 5.96 11.33
C ASN A 665 34.59 6.58 10.20
N ILE A 666 33.62 7.40 10.60
CA ILE A 666 32.68 8.14 9.74
C ILE A 666 32.62 9.64 10.12
N GLY A 667 33.57 10.11 10.92
CA GLY A 667 33.61 11.50 11.38
C GLY A 667 33.84 12.52 10.26
N GLY A 668 34.36 12.07 9.10
CA GLY A 668 34.62 12.90 7.92
C GLY A 668 33.42 13.17 7.00
N TRP A 669 32.23 12.67 7.33
CA TRP A 669 31.02 12.90 6.54
C TRP A 669 30.56 14.36 6.57
N ASN A 670 30.18 14.87 5.40
CA ASN A 670 29.55 16.19 5.29
C ASN A 670 28.03 16.06 5.46
N THR A 671 27.56 16.34 6.67
CA THR A 671 26.15 16.22 7.07
C THR A 671 25.33 17.51 6.96
N ASP A 672 25.85 18.56 6.32
CA ASP A 672 25.23 19.90 6.28
C ASP A 672 23.77 19.91 5.85
N ASN A 673 23.39 19.05 4.88
CA ASN A 673 22.03 18.96 4.36
C ASN A 673 21.24 17.74 4.89
N VAL A 674 21.69 17.07 5.96
CA VAL A 674 20.98 15.95 6.57
C VAL A 674 19.82 16.45 7.43
N THR A 675 18.62 15.90 7.22
CA THR A 675 17.39 16.31 7.92
C THR A 675 16.83 15.24 8.86
N ALA A 676 17.23 13.98 8.75
CA ALA A 676 16.74 12.90 9.62
C ALA A 676 17.87 11.93 10.02
N MET A 677 17.99 11.69 11.33
CA MET A 677 18.96 10.76 11.93
C MET A 677 18.30 9.78 12.91
N SER A 678 16.97 9.64 12.89
CA SER A 678 16.24 8.76 13.80
C SER A 678 16.74 7.32 13.70
N SER A 679 16.97 6.69 14.85
CA SER A 679 17.38 5.29 14.97
C SER A 679 18.65 4.90 14.18
N MET A 680 19.47 5.89 13.78
CA MET A 680 20.63 5.65 12.92
C MET A 680 21.60 4.60 13.49
N PHE A 681 21.85 4.63 14.80
CA PHE A 681 22.71 3.70 15.53
C PHE A 681 21.95 2.90 16.60
N GLN A 682 20.63 2.74 16.44
CA GLN A 682 19.85 1.95 17.40
C GLN A 682 20.34 0.49 17.40
N ASN A 683 20.64 -0.03 18.60
CA ASN A 683 21.23 -1.35 18.88
C ASN A 683 22.57 -1.61 18.16
N VAL A 684 23.34 -0.56 17.85
CA VAL A 684 24.72 -0.70 17.33
C VAL A 684 25.68 -0.80 18.51
N ILE A 685 25.76 -2.01 19.07
CA ILE A 685 26.44 -2.31 20.34
C ILE A 685 27.92 -1.90 20.34
N ALA A 686 28.63 -2.07 19.21
CA ALA A 686 30.07 -1.84 19.11
C ALA A 686 30.48 -0.40 18.75
N PHE A 687 29.57 0.46 18.30
CA PHE A 687 29.95 1.76 17.71
C PHE A 687 30.41 2.76 18.77
N ASN A 688 31.65 3.26 18.62
CA ASN A 688 32.24 4.27 19.49
C ASN A 688 33.24 5.17 18.76
N GLN A 689 32.89 5.66 17.57
CA GLN A 689 33.76 6.56 16.79
C GLN A 689 33.42 8.03 17.03
N ASN A 690 34.38 8.92 16.78
CA ASN A 690 34.20 10.37 16.87
C ASN A 690 33.39 10.90 15.68
N ILE A 691 32.24 11.53 15.98
CA ILE A 691 31.31 12.13 15.01
C ILE A 691 31.01 13.60 15.34
N GLY A 692 31.76 14.22 16.25
CA GLY A 692 31.46 15.59 16.68
C GLY A 692 31.77 16.69 15.65
N LEU A 693 32.33 16.34 14.49
CA LEU A 693 32.48 17.25 13.34
C LEU A 693 31.19 17.39 12.51
N TRP A 694 30.19 16.53 12.75
CA TRP A 694 28.93 16.60 12.01
C TRP A 694 28.16 17.88 12.31
N ASN A 695 27.66 18.52 11.27
CA ASN A 695 26.68 19.59 11.36
C ASN A 695 25.28 18.99 11.46
N VAL A 696 24.59 19.27 12.57
CA VAL A 696 23.24 18.76 12.86
C VAL A 696 22.16 19.86 12.85
N SER A 697 22.49 21.05 12.36
CA SER A 697 21.61 22.23 12.41
C SER A 697 20.33 22.11 11.60
N ARG A 698 20.31 21.23 10.59
CA ARG A 698 19.15 20.94 9.74
C ARG A 698 18.39 19.67 10.13
N VAL A 699 18.80 18.97 11.20
CA VAL A 699 18.18 17.71 11.64
C VAL A 699 16.86 17.99 12.35
N ILE A 700 15.78 17.41 11.85
CA ILE A 700 14.41 17.54 12.37
C ILE A 700 14.15 16.51 13.47
N THR A 701 14.78 15.32 13.41
CA THR A 701 14.58 14.26 14.42
C THR A 701 15.84 13.45 14.66
N MET A 702 16.14 13.24 15.95
CA MET A 702 17.21 12.37 16.48
C MET A 702 16.61 11.26 17.37
N ALA A 703 15.32 10.97 17.22
CA ALA A 703 14.63 9.98 18.03
C ALA A 703 15.36 8.63 17.97
N SER A 704 15.66 8.05 19.13
CA SER A 704 16.30 6.75 19.29
C SER A 704 17.68 6.60 18.60
N MET A 705 18.34 7.70 18.22
CA MET A 705 19.57 7.67 17.42
C MET A 705 20.63 6.71 17.96
N PHE A 706 20.84 6.67 19.27
CA PHE A 706 21.79 5.79 19.98
C PHE A 706 21.10 4.86 20.99
N GLN A 707 19.80 4.59 20.82
CA GLN A 707 19.09 3.68 21.72
C GLN A 707 19.76 2.30 21.72
N GLY A 708 20.19 1.81 22.88
CA GLY A 708 20.89 0.52 23.00
C GLY A 708 22.30 0.47 22.42
N ALA A 709 22.89 1.61 22.02
CA ALA A 709 24.29 1.69 21.58
C ALA A 709 25.22 1.70 22.82
N THR A 710 25.37 0.55 23.46
CA THR A 710 25.98 0.42 24.80
C THR A 710 27.43 0.88 24.90
N ALA A 711 28.21 0.83 23.81
CA ALA A 711 29.61 1.29 23.78
C ALA A 711 29.78 2.77 23.35
N PHE A 712 28.72 3.44 22.88
CA PHE A 712 28.86 4.76 22.29
C PHE A 712 29.27 5.82 23.31
N ASN A 713 30.43 6.44 23.09
CA ASN A 713 30.98 7.52 23.90
C ASN A 713 31.76 8.54 23.02
N ASN A 714 31.32 8.74 21.77
CA ASN A 714 31.97 9.63 20.76
C ASN A 714 33.49 9.43 20.61
N GLY A 715 33.99 8.19 20.70
CA GLY A 715 35.44 7.93 20.67
C GLY A 715 36.22 8.60 21.79
N ASN A 716 35.57 8.85 22.93
CA ASN A 716 36.07 9.63 24.07
C ASN A 716 36.47 11.07 23.72
N ASN A 717 35.95 11.63 22.62
CA ASN A 717 36.23 12.99 22.18
C ASN A 717 35.10 13.95 22.60
N THR A 718 35.46 15.16 23.03
CA THR A 718 34.50 16.17 23.50
C THR A 718 33.86 17.00 22.38
N SER A 719 34.27 16.81 21.12
CA SER A 719 33.81 17.55 19.93
C SER A 719 32.29 17.64 19.78
N ILE A 720 31.55 16.63 20.22
CA ILE A 720 30.08 16.56 20.15
C ILE A 720 29.39 17.70 20.93
N GLN A 721 30.10 18.40 21.82
CA GLN A 721 29.62 19.62 22.48
C GLN A 721 29.23 20.74 21.51
N ASN A 722 29.77 20.72 20.28
CA ASN A 722 29.52 21.72 19.25
C ASN A 722 28.24 21.44 18.45
N TRP A 723 27.60 20.29 18.63
CA TRP A 723 26.31 20.02 18.01
C TRP A 723 25.28 21.05 18.41
N TYR A 724 24.52 21.54 17.42
CA TYR A 724 23.47 22.54 17.60
C TYR A 724 22.29 22.16 16.71
N ALA A 725 21.16 21.72 17.30
CA ALA A 725 20.01 21.20 16.57
C ALA A 725 18.73 22.03 16.85
N PRO A 726 18.65 23.27 16.34
CA PRO A 726 17.60 24.22 16.70
C PRO A 726 16.22 23.83 16.14
N ILE A 727 16.17 23.06 15.06
CA ILE A 727 14.93 22.64 14.41
C ILE A 727 14.50 21.19 14.77
N CYS A 728 15.16 20.57 15.75
CA CYS A 728 14.85 19.20 16.16
C CYS A 728 13.58 19.14 17.02
N ILE A 729 12.57 18.39 16.56
CA ILE A 729 11.29 18.22 17.23
C ILE A 729 11.25 16.97 18.13
N SER A 730 12.26 16.10 18.10
CA SER A 730 12.28 14.91 18.95
C SER A 730 13.69 14.41 19.26
N PHE A 731 14.01 14.42 20.55
CA PHE A 731 15.15 13.72 21.17
C PHE A 731 14.70 12.47 21.93
N THR A 732 13.45 12.04 21.75
CA THR A 732 12.88 10.87 22.44
C THR A 732 13.80 9.65 22.29
N SER A 733 14.16 9.03 23.41
CA SER A 733 15.02 7.85 23.52
C SER A 733 16.41 7.97 22.89
N MET A 734 16.90 9.18 22.59
CA MET A 734 18.16 9.38 21.84
C MET A 734 19.34 8.58 22.42
N PHE A 735 19.50 8.53 23.74
CA PHE A 735 20.55 7.80 24.46
C PHE A 735 19.98 6.73 25.42
N ASN A 736 18.76 6.26 25.19
CA ASN A 736 18.13 5.25 26.05
C ASN A 736 18.96 3.96 26.05
N GLY A 737 19.49 3.54 27.20
CA GLY A 737 20.34 2.37 27.33
C GLY A 737 21.75 2.53 26.74
N ALA A 738 22.19 3.74 26.40
CA ALA A 738 23.58 4.01 25.99
C ALA A 738 24.49 4.04 27.23
N THR A 739 24.77 2.86 27.79
CA THR A 739 25.36 2.70 29.13
C THR A 739 26.74 3.32 29.32
N ALA A 740 27.56 3.42 28.27
CA ALA A 740 28.89 4.04 28.33
C ALA A 740 28.90 5.55 28.03
N PHE A 741 27.77 6.13 27.58
CA PHE A 741 27.74 7.49 27.08
C PHE A 741 27.94 8.53 28.19
N ASN A 742 28.99 9.34 28.08
CA ASN A 742 29.33 10.41 29.02
C ASN A 742 30.12 11.55 28.34
N GLN A 743 29.60 12.10 27.23
CA GLN A 743 30.23 13.22 26.50
C GLN A 743 29.43 14.52 26.59
N PRO A 744 30.09 15.69 26.57
CA PRO A 744 29.41 16.99 26.71
C PRO A 744 28.49 17.28 25.51
N LEU A 745 27.27 17.72 25.80
CA LEU A 745 26.24 18.07 24.80
C LEU A 745 25.82 19.55 24.90
N THR A 746 26.75 20.43 25.29
CA THR A 746 26.49 21.81 25.74
C THR A 746 25.55 22.60 24.84
N ASN A 747 25.70 22.52 23.52
CA ASN A 747 24.96 23.33 22.55
C ASN A 747 23.78 22.60 21.88
N LEU A 748 23.55 21.31 22.18
CA LEU A 748 22.67 20.45 21.38
C LEU A 748 21.25 20.99 21.27
N VAL A 749 20.66 21.38 22.40
CA VAL A 749 19.23 21.65 22.51
C VAL A 749 18.95 23.15 22.54
N ASN A 750 18.29 23.64 21.49
CA ASN A 750 17.66 24.95 21.46
C ASN A 750 16.26 24.86 20.85
N THR A 751 15.24 24.82 21.68
CA THR A 751 13.84 24.64 21.23
C THR A 751 13.10 25.94 20.90
N LEU A 752 13.76 27.10 20.97
CA LEU A 752 13.09 28.40 20.85
C LEU A 752 12.39 28.62 19.50
N VAL A 753 12.87 27.98 18.44
CA VAL A 753 12.35 28.12 17.07
C VAL A 753 11.45 26.96 16.62
N VAL A 754 11.24 25.95 17.47
CA VAL A 754 10.37 24.79 17.20
C VAL A 754 9.21 24.71 18.16
N SER A 755 8.15 24.04 17.73
CA SER A 755 7.04 23.63 18.59
C SER A 755 6.98 22.11 18.66
N GLY A 756 6.43 21.57 19.75
CA GLY A 756 6.20 20.13 19.86
C GLY A 756 7.44 19.29 20.22
N CYS A 757 8.53 19.90 20.72
CA CYS A 757 9.76 19.15 20.99
C CYS A 757 9.56 18.11 22.12
N THR A 758 9.92 16.85 21.88
CA THR A 758 9.80 15.76 22.88
C THR A 758 11.17 15.26 23.35
N MET A 759 11.30 14.95 24.65
CA MET A 759 12.54 14.45 25.29
C MET A 759 12.29 13.19 26.14
N ASN A 760 11.26 12.42 25.80
CA ASN A 760 10.89 11.24 26.58
C ASN A 760 12.02 10.22 26.57
N SER A 761 12.37 9.67 27.73
CA SER A 761 13.40 8.64 27.88
C SER A 761 14.77 8.97 27.28
N MET A 762 15.10 10.25 27.07
CA MET A 762 16.30 10.66 26.34
C MET A 762 17.58 10.01 26.90
N PHE A 763 17.71 9.93 28.23
CA PHE A 763 18.82 9.32 28.97
C PHE A 763 18.36 8.18 29.89
N GLN A 764 17.21 7.57 29.60
CA GLN A 764 16.73 6.45 30.40
C GLN A 764 17.79 5.33 30.42
N ASN A 765 18.15 4.84 31.60
CA ASN A 765 19.21 3.84 31.81
C ASN A 765 20.59 4.20 31.23
N ALA A 766 20.88 5.49 30.97
CA ALA A 766 22.23 5.96 30.59
C ALA A 766 23.11 6.08 31.85
N ILE A 767 23.50 4.93 32.41
CA ILE A 767 24.10 4.81 33.75
C ILE A 767 25.42 5.55 33.95
N SER A 768 26.13 5.93 32.88
CA SER A 768 27.40 6.68 32.95
C SER A 768 27.25 8.18 32.67
N PHE A 769 26.06 8.65 32.28
CA PHE A 769 25.89 10.02 31.84
C PHE A 769 25.89 11.01 33.01
N ASN A 770 26.87 11.92 33.07
CA ASN A 770 26.95 12.96 34.09
C ASN A 770 27.60 14.25 33.57
N GLN A 771 27.09 14.79 32.45
CA GLN A 771 27.62 16.01 31.85
C GLN A 771 26.73 17.23 32.10
N ASN A 772 27.31 18.42 31.98
CA ASN A 772 26.59 19.68 32.11
C ASN A 772 25.71 19.95 30.87
N ILE A 773 24.41 20.06 31.09
CA ILE A 773 23.36 20.38 30.10
C ILE A 773 22.60 21.66 30.45
N GLY A 774 23.07 22.42 31.43
CA GLY A 774 22.38 23.61 31.94
C GLY A 774 22.22 24.75 30.92
N GLY A 775 23.00 24.73 29.83
CA GLY A 775 22.90 25.71 28.73
C GLY A 775 21.71 25.52 27.80
N TRP A 776 21.03 24.37 27.86
CA TRP A 776 19.94 24.02 26.94
C TRP A 776 18.73 24.97 27.05
N LYS A 777 18.10 25.28 25.91
CA LYS A 777 16.84 26.04 25.87
C LYS A 777 15.67 25.08 25.68
N VAL A 778 14.97 24.78 26.78
CA VAL A 778 13.88 23.77 26.85
C VAL A 778 12.47 24.38 26.81
N ASN A 779 12.34 25.66 26.46
CA ASN A 779 11.10 26.44 26.54
C ASN A 779 9.90 25.82 25.80
N ASN A 780 10.13 25.19 24.64
CA ASN A 780 9.08 24.59 23.82
C ASN A 780 9.07 23.06 23.89
N VAL A 781 9.69 22.47 24.92
CA VAL A 781 9.58 21.02 25.19
C VAL A 781 8.20 20.70 25.73
N THR A 782 7.52 19.72 25.13
CA THR A 782 6.15 19.32 25.49
C THR A 782 6.10 18.16 26.47
N THR A 783 7.11 17.29 26.48
CA THR A 783 7.17 16.12 27.37
C THR A 783 8.62 15.76 27.73
N MET A 784 8.85 15.44 29.02
CA MET A 784 10.12 14.98 29.60
C MET A 784 9.93 13.65 30.37
N THR A 785 9.00 12.82 29.91
CA THR A 785 8.64 11.57 30.60
C THR A 785 9.85 10.63 30.65
N GLY A 786 10.26 10.19 31.84
CA GLY A 786 11.36 9.24 32.02
C GLY A 786 12.73 9.74 31.54
N MET A 787 12.92 11.06 31.34
CA MET A 787 14.12 11.62 30.70
C MET A 787 15.44 11.10 31.29
N PHE A 788 15.54 11.00 32.62
CA PHE A 788 16.70 10.49 33.38
C PHE A 788 16.35 9.26 34.21
N GLN A 789 15.27 8.54 33.88
CA GLN A 789 14.85 7.37 34.65
C GLN A 789 15.98 6.32 34.65
N GLY A 790 16.45 5.93 35.83
CA GLY A 790 17.55 4.98 36.00
C GLY A 790 18.94 5.50 35.59
N ALA A 791 19.12 6.81 35.37
CA ALA A 791 20.44 7.43 35.16
C ALA A 791 21.13 7.65 36.52
N THR A 792 21.56 6.55 37.17
CA THR A 792 21.91 6.50 38.60
C THR A 792 23.00 7.46 39.09
N ILE A 793 23.82 8.01 38.19
CA ILE A 793 24.92 8.94 38.53
C ILE A 793 24.72 10.36 38.01
N PHE A 794 23.60 10.63 37.33
CA PHE A 794 23.39 11.94 36.71
C PHE A 794 23.25 13.02 37.77
N ASN A 795 24.08 14.06 37.68
CA ASN A 795 24.07 15.19 38.60
C ASN A 795 24.50 16.49 37.89
N ASN A 796 24.17 16.62 36.59
CA ASN A 796 24.55 17.75 35.72
C ASN A 796 26.06 18.11 35.76
N GLY A 797 26.95 17.12 35.92
CA GLY A 797 28.38 17.37 36.07
C GLY A 797 28.76 18.18 37.32
N GLY A 798 27.90 18.23 38.33
CA GLY A 798 28.06 19.05 39.54
C GLY A 798 27.82 20.54 39.34
N ASN A 799 27.17 20.94 38.24
CA ASN A 799 26.96 22.33 37.86
C ASN A 799 25.52 22.81 38.15
N ASN A 800 25.37 24.03 38.69
CA ASN A 800 24.06 24.60 39.03
C ASN A 800 23.30 25.26 37.85
N LEU A 801 23.87 25.31 36.64
CA LEU A 801 23.28 26.01 35.49
C LEU A 801 21.93 25.44 35.02
N ILE A 802 21.59 24.19 35.36
CA ILE A 802 20.28 23.59 35.06
C ILE A 802 19.12 24.34 35.72
N SER A 803 19.38 25.17 36.74
CA SER A 803 18.41 26.08 37.36
C SER A 803 17.83 27.14 36.41
N SER A 804 18.48 27.39 35.28
CA SER A 804 18.00 28.33 34.25
C SER A 804 16.93 27.74 33.33
N TRP A 805 16.69 26.43 33.39
CA TRP A 805 15.67 25.77 32.60
C TRP A 805 14.27 26.29 32.93
N THR A 806 13.49 26.56 31.89
CA THR A 806 12.07 26.92 31.95
C THR A 806 11.34 26.12 30.87
N ALA A 807 10.36 25.30 31.25
CA ALA A 807 9.62 24.45 30.30
C ALA A 807 8.10 24.69 30.35
N PRO A 808 7.62 25.91 30.03
CA PRO A 808 6.21 26.31 30.17
C PRO A 808 5.24 25.59 29.24
N LYS A 809 5.74 24.79 28.30
CA LYS A 809 4.95 23.96 27.37
C LYS A 809 4.91 22.48 27.76
N CYS A 810 5.58 22.09 28.86
CA CYS A 810 5.68 20.70 29.27
C CYS A 810 4.40 20.21 29.96
N THR A 811 3.82 19.14 29.43
CA THR A 811 2.60 18.50 29.92
C THR A 811 2.87 17.24 30.75
N SER A 812 4.09 16.71 30.75
CA SER A 812 4.44 15.54 31.56
C SER A 812 5.91 15.55 31.98
N TYR A 813 6.11 15.53 33.29
CA TYR A 813 7.38 15.26 33.98
C TYR A 813 7.40 13.86 34.62
N THR A 814 6.47 13.00 34.18
CA THR A 814 6.29 11.66 34.75
C THR A 814 7.61 10.90 34.75
N ALA A 815 8.00 10.37 35.91
CA ALA A 815 9.22 9.57 36.10
C ALA A 815 10.54 10.25 35.67
N MET A 816 10.59 11.58 35.52
CA MET A 816 11.75 12.28 34.95
C MET A 816 13.09 11.89 35.62
N PHE A 817 13.11 11.75 36.95
CA PHE A 817 14.27 11.35 37.76
C PHE A 817 13.99 10.07 38.57
N GLN A 818 13.07 9.22 38.11
CA GLN A 818 12.74 7.99 38.84
C GLN A 818 13.98 7.09 38.95
N SER A 819 14.28 6.65 40.16
CA SER A 819 15.45 5.83 40.51
C SER A 819 16.82 6.49 40.21
N ASP A 820 16.86 7.81 40.00
CA ASP A 820 18.12 8.55 39.97
C ASP A 820 18.63 8.78 41.40
N THR A 821 19.68 8.05 41.78
CA THR A 821 20.21 8.07 43.14
C THR A 821 21.20 9.20 43.41
N SER A 822 21.63 9.97 42.40
CA SER A 822 22.71 10.98 42.54
C SER A 822 22.27 12.40 42.28
N PHE A 823 21.17 12.62 41.54
CA PHE A 823 20.75 13.95 41.16
C PHE A 823 20.39 14.85 42.35
N ASN A 824 21.09 15.97 42.48
CA ASN A 824 20.86 16.97 43.52
C ASN A 824 21.25 18.39 43.06
N GLN A 825 20.77 18.81 41.89
CA GLN A 825 21.03 20.15 41.33
C GLN A 825 19.76 21.02 41.34
N PRO A 826 19.89 22.36 41.48
CA PRO A 826 18.74 23.25 41.57
C PRO A 826 17.90 23.27 40.29
N LEU A 827 16.58 23.09 40.42
CA LEU A 827 15.59 23.10 39.33
C LEU A 827 14.63 24.30 39.41
N THR A 828 15.09 25.43 39.96
CA THR A 828 14.27 26.57 40.42
C THR A 828 13.16 27.00 39.45
N ASN A 829 13.46 27.10 38.15
CA ASN A 829 12.52 27.64 37.16
C ASN A 829 11.88 26.59 36.24
N LEU A 830 12.12 25.30 36.49
CA LEU A 830 11.78 24.22 35.55
C LEU A 830 10.28 24.17 35.24
N VAL A 831 9.46 24.22 36.29
CA VAL A 831 8.03 23.97 36.24
C VAL A 831 7.25 25.28 36.25
N ASP A 832 6.64 25.58 35.12
CA ASP A 832 5.58 26.58 35.01
C ASP A 832 4.40 25.99 34.22
N THR A 833 3.30 25.71 34.91
CA THR A 833 2.13 25.10 34.29
C THR A 833 1.10 26.11 33.80
N SER A 834 1.34 27.42 33.93
CA SER A 834 0.37 28.48 33.55
C SER A 834 -0.09 28.38 32.09
N GLY A 835 0.81 28.00 31.18
CA GLY A 835 0.58 27.91 29.74
C GLY A 835 0.10 26.56 29.22
N VAL A 836 -0.16 25.57 30.08
CA VAL A 836 -0.54 24.20 29.71
C VAL A 836 -1.70 23.66 30.55
N GLY A 837 -2.50 22.76 29.96
CA GLY A 837 -3.52 21.99 30.67
C GLY A 837 -3.07 20.54 30.86
N GLY A 838 -3.43 19.93 31.99
CA GLY A 838 -3.23 18.49 32.18
C GLY A 838 -1.81 18.06 32.55
N CYS A 839 -1.04 18.90 33.23
CA CYS A 839 0.35 18.57 33.56
C CYS A 839 0.42 17.39 34.55
N VAL A 840 1.21 16.36 34.26
CA VAL A 840 1.38 15.17 35.12
C VAL A 840 2.79 15.08 35.69
N MET A 841 2.91 14.84 37.00
CA MET A 841 4.19 14.75 37.74
C MET A 841 4.33 13.42 38.50
N ASN A 842 3.67 12.36 38.01
CA ASN A 842 3.70 11.06 38.66
C ASN A 842 5.13 10.51 38.72
N SER A 843 5.53 9.99 39.88
CA SER A 843 6.83 9.35 40.11
C SER A 843 8.06 10.19 39.75
N MET A 844 7.94 11.53 39.65
CA MET A 844 9.04 12.39 39.15
C MET A 844 10.38 12.15 39.86
N PHE A 845 10.37 11.97 41.18
CA PHE A 845 11.53 11.69 42.04
C PHE A 845 11.34 10.39 42.83
N GLN A 846 10.55 9.45 42.32
CA GLN A 846 10.34 8.18 43.01
C GLN A 846 11.67 7.43 43.16
N ASN A 847 12.02 7.05 44.39
CA ASN A 847 13.29 6.44 44.78
C ASN A 847 14.55 7.28 44.45
N ALA A 848 14.41 8.60 44.25
CA ALA A 848 15.55 9.50 44.10
C ALA A 848 16.12 9.87 45.49
N THR A 849 17.18 9.18 45.93
CA THR A 849 17.67 9.24 47.32
C THR A 849 18.46 10.50 47.66
N SER A 850 19.07 11.18 46.68
CA SER A 850 19.95 12.34 46.92
C SER A 850 19.28 13.70 46.73
N PHE A 851 18.10 13.76 46.11
CA PHE A 851 17.48 15.02 45.73
C PHE A 851 16.95 15.79 46.94
N ASN A 852 17.50 16.97 47.21
CA ASN A 852 17.02 17.89 48.27
C ASN A 852 17.26 19.36 47.91
N GLN A 853 16.66 19.81 46.81
CA GLN A 853 16.75 21.20 46.36
C GLN A 853 15.45 21.96 46.59
N ASN A 854 15.55 23.29 46.63
CA ASN A 854 14.39 24.17 46.73
C ASN A 854 13.62 24.19 45.39
N ILE A 855 12.35 23.80 45.45
CA ILE A 855 11.39 23.76 44.32
C ILE A 855 10.15 24.62 44.59
N GLY A 856 10.17 25.46 45.63
CA GLY A 856 9.02 26.25 46.04
C GLY A 856 8.58 27.32 45.02
N SER A 857 9.43 27.67 44.06
CA SER A 857 9.11 28.60 42.97
C SER A 857 8.28 27.97 41.84
N TRP A 858 8.06 26.66 41.85
CA TRP A 858 7.30 25.98 40.81
C TRP A 858 5.83 26.38 40.78
N ASN A 859 5.31 26.68 39.59
CA ASN A 859 3.89 26.94 39.40
C ASN A 859 3.14 25.65 39.04
N VAL A 860 2.45 25.07 40.02
CA VAL A 860 1.75 23.78 39.94
C VAL A 860 0.24 23.88 39.73
N ILE A 861 -0.29 25.07 39.37
CA ILE A 861 -1.74 25.33 39.30
C ILE A 861 -2.52 24.41 38.35
N ASN A 862 -1.89 23.98 37.25
CA ASN A 862 -2.51 23.13 36.23
C ASN A 862 -2.04 21.66 36.29
N VAL A 863 -1.45 21.23 37.40
CA VAL A 863 -1.07 19.82 37.62
C VAL A 863 -2.32 18.99 37.94
N THR A 864 -2.48 17.85 37.26
CA THR A 864 -3.64 16.95 37.42
C THR A 864 -3.35 15.71 38.24
N ALA A 865 -2.08 15.30 38.39
CA ALA A 865 -1.67 14.19 39.24
C ALA A 865 -0.21 14.32 39.74
N MET A 866 0.00 13.99 41.02
CA MET A 866 1.30 13.97 41.71
C MET A 866 1.57 12.62 42.40
N ASN A 867 1.09 11.52 41.80
CA ASN A 867 1.17 10.20 42.41
C ASN A 867 2.64 9.78 42.61
N SER A 868 2.99 9.32 43.81
CA SER A 868 4.32 8.80 44.11
C SER A 868 5.48 9.75 43.81
N MET A 869 5.23 11.06 43.73
CA MET A 869 6.21 12.04 43.25
C MET A 869 7.55 11.96 44.00
N PHE A 870 7.52 11.81 45.33
CA PHE A 870 8.69 11.66 46.21
C PHE A 870 8.66 10.33 46.97
N LEU A 871 8.00 9.31 46.41
CA LEU A 871 7.88 8.01 47.06
C LEU A 871 9.25 7.35 47.22
N ASN A 872 9.59 6.92 48.42
CA ASN A 872 10.77 6.10 48.70
C ASN A 872 10.39 4.80 49.40
N GLN A 873 10.65 3.66 48.76
CA GLN A 873 10.25 2.34 49.31
C GLN A 873 11.13 1.87 50.48
N THR A 874 12.32 2.45 50.68
CA THR A 874 13.30 1.99 51.69
C THR A 874 13.28 2.76 53.01
N ALA A 875 12.37 3.73 53.17
CA ALA A 875 12.05 4.48 54.41
C ALA A 875 13.23 4.99 55.28
N THR A 876 14.47 4.97 54.80
CA THR A 876 15.68 5.29 55.60
C THR A 876 16.67 6.19 54.87
N GLN A 877 16.44 6.46 53.58
CA GLN A 877 17.40 7.16 52.72
C GLN A 877 16.82 8.40 52.01
N SER A 878 15.54 8.74 52.20
CA SER A 878 14.98 9.95 51.58
C SER A 878 15.46 11.20 52.32
N VAL A 879 16.20 12.07 51.62
CA VAL A 879 16.72 13.35 52.14
C VAL A 879 15.91 14.56 51.72
N PHE A 880 14.84 14.36 50.93
CA PHE A 880 14.06 15.47 50.37
C PHE A 880 13.34 16.25 51.47
N ASN A 881 13.67 17.54 51.58
CA ASN A 881 13.08 18.50 52.51
C ASN A 881 13.06 19.92 51.92
N ASN A 882 12.83 20.06 50.60
CA ASN A 882 12.84 21.33 49.86
C ASN A 882 14.11 22.20 50.09
N GLY A 883 15.28 21.57 50.24
CA GLY A 883 16.53 22.26 50.56
C GLY A 883 16.53 22.97 51.92
N GLY A 884 15.61 22.61 52.82
CA GLY A 884 15.40 23.30 54.10
C GLY A 884 14.59 24.60 54.00
N SER A 885 14.17 25.01 52.80
CA SER A 885 13.43 26.25 52.57
C SER A 885 11.93 26.07 52.78
N ASN A 886 11.27 27.06 53.38
CA ASN A 886 9.81 27.09 53.57
C ASN A 886 9.02 27.56 52.34
N THR A 887 9.70 27.91 51.25
CA THR A 887 9.12 28.49 50.03
C THR A 887 8.13 27.59 49.29
N ILE A 888 8.09 26.28 49.58
CA ILE A 888 7.09 25.36 49.02
C ILE A 888 5.67 25.67 49.54
N ASN A 889 5.54 26.57 50.52
CA ASN A 889 4.26 27.02 51.06
C ASN A 889 3.34 27.75 50.06
N THR A 890 3.86 28.14 48.89
CA THR A 890 3.11 28.80 47.81
C THR A 890 2.43 27.82 46.86
N TRP A 891 2.75 26.52 46.92
CA TRP A 891 2.17 25.52 46.04
C TRP A 891 0.66 25.44 46.21
N TYR A 892 -0.07 25.60 45.10
CA TYR A 892 -1.52 25.53 45.01
C TYR A 892 -1.89 24.74 43.75
N ALA A 893 -2.47 23.55 43.90
CA ALA A 893 -2.73 22.60 42.81
C ALA A 893 -4.22 22.21 42.72
N PRO A 894 -5.12 23.15 42.39
CA PRO A 894 -6.57 22.93 42.48
C PRO A 894 -7.09 21.88 41.49
N LYS A 895 -6.36 21.62 40.40
CA LYS A 895 -6.73 20.65 39.36
C LYS A 895 -6.25 19.23 39.64
N CYS A 896 -5.56 19.00 40.76
CA CYS A 896 -4.98 17.70 41.07
C CYS A 896 -6.06 16.72 41.54
N THR A 897 -6.22 15.64 40.79
CA THR A 897 -7.18 14.56 41.08
C THR A 897 -6.59 13.45 41.96
N SER A 898 -5.28 13.45 42.17
CA SER A 898 -4.62 12.36 42.89
C SER A 898 -3.25 12.76 43.45
N TYR A 899 -3.11 12.63 44.78
CA TYR A 899 -1.89 12.81 45.56
C TYR A 899 -1.40 11.48 46.15
N VAL A 900 -1.83 10.35 45.57
CA VAL A 900 -1.59 9.02 46.13
C VAL A 900 -0.11 8.78 46.32
N SER A 901 0.28 8.49 47.56
CA SER A 901 1.66 8.20 47.96
C SER A 901 2.68 9.31 47.64
N MET A 902 2.25 10.56 47.45
CA MET A 902 3.13 11.66 47.01
C MET A 902 4.42 11.78 47.84
N PHE A 903 4.32 11.68 49.18
CA PHE A 903 5.43 11.73 50.13
C PHE A 903 5.60 10.43 50.92
N GLN A 904 5.14 9.30 50.38
CA GLN A 904 5.28 8.01 51.05
C GLN A 904 6.77 7.68 51.25
N GLY A 905 7.19 7.49 52.50
CA GLY A 905 8.58 7.17 52.86
C GLY A 905 9.54 8.37 52.83
N ALA A 906 9.03 9.59 52.67
CA ALA A 906 9.81 10.83 52.74
C ALA A 906 10.17 11.20 54.19
N VAL A 907 11.05 10.41 54.82
CA VAL A 907 11.38 10.49 56.25
C VAL A 907 12.04 11.79 56.71
N ALA A 908 12.64 12.57 55.80
CA ALA A 908 13.23 13.88 56.09
C ALA A 908 12.29 15.07 55.77
N PHE A 909 11.11 14.82 55.20
CA PHE A 909 10.23 15.89 54.73
C PHE A 909 9.44 16.52 55.87
N ASN A 910 9.62 17.83 56.09
CA ASN A 910 8.88 18.60 57.10
C ASN A 910 8.67 20.07 56.70
N GLN A 911 8.15 20.32 55.49
CA GLN A 911 7.95 21.68 54.97
C GLN A 911 6.48 22.11 54.91
N PRO A 912 6.18 23.41 55.09
CA PRO A 912 4.80 23.91 55.12
C PRO A 912 4.12 23.82 53.74
N LEU A 913 2.90 23.29 53.72
CA LEU A 913 2.07 23.12 52.51
C LEU A 913 0.65 23.68 52.71
N PRO A 914 0.45 24.91 53.22
CA PRO A 914 -0.83 25.37 53.78
C PRO A 914 -1.98 25.43 52.76
N ILE A 915 -1.67 25.58 51.47
CA ILE A 915 -2.64 25.77 50.38
C ILE A 915 -2.49 24.75 49.23
N LEU A 916 -1.68 23.68 49.42
CA LEU A 916 -1.42 22.70 48.35
C LEU A 916 -2.69 22.06 47.80
N VAL A 917 -3.57 21.66 48.71
CA VAL A 917 -4.77 20.89 48.41
C VAL A 917 -5.99 21.80 48.38
N ASP A 918 -6.56 21.93 47.18
CA ASP A 918 -7.90 22.46 46.96
C ASP A 918 -8.65 21.55 46.00
N THR A 919 -9.59 20.78 46.53
CA THR A 919 -10.37 19.81 45.75
C THR A 919 -11.63 20.41 45.14
N SER A 920 -11.92 21.71 45.34
CA SER A 920 -13.16 22.33 44.87
C SER A 920 -13.33 22.32 43.34
N SER A 921 -12.22 22.27 42.59
CA SER A 921 -12.24 22.33 41.12
C SER A 921 -12.20 20.96 40.43
N VAL A 922 -12.16 19.86 41.18
CA VAL A 922 -12.15 18.47 40.66
C VAL A 922 -13.37 17.69 41.12
N ALA A 923 -13.78 16.68 40.35
CA ALA A 923 -14.91 15.83 40.70
C ALA A 923 -14.60 14.85 41.86
N ILE A 924 -13.39 14.31 41.87
CA ILE A 924 -12.88 13.38 42.88
C ILE A 924 -11.39 13.62 43.11
N CYS A 925 -10.93 13.41 44.33
CA CYS A 925 -9.51 13.49 44.68
C CYS A 925 -9.10 12.38 45.66
N SER A 926 -8.06 11.62 45.36
CA SER A 926 -7.50 10.61 46.29
C SER A 926 -6.23 11.13 46.98
N MET A 927 -6.15 10.96 48.30
CA MET A 927 -4.98 11.33 49.14
C MET A 927 -4.42 10.10 49.87
N ALA A 928 -4.74 8.90 49.40
CA ALA A 928 -4.32 7.65 50.01
C ALA A 928 -2.79 7.59 50.13
N SER A 929 -2.31 7.19 51.31
CA SER A 929 -0.89 7.05 51.64
C SER A 929 -0.01 8.30 51.44
N MET A 930 -0.59 9.50 51.29
CA MET A 930 0.17 10.70 50.91
C MET A 930 1.41 10.96 51.79
N PHE A 931 1.31 10.78 53.10
CA PHE A 931 2.40 10.94 54.08
C PHE A 931 2.73 9.64 54.82
N GLN A 932 2.37 8.48 54.24
CA GLN A 932 2.66 7.19 54.86
C GLN A 932 4.17 7.09 55.12
N THR A 933 4.57 6.88 56.37
CA THR A 933 5.96 6.80 56.86
C THR A 933 6.81 8.07 56.69
N ALA A 934 6.19 9.25 56.50
CA ALA A 934 6.88 10.54 56.63
C ALA A 934 7.08 10.88 58.11
N THR A 935 8.04 10.23 58.76
CA THR A 935 8.16 10.11 60.23
C THR A 935 8.22 11.43 60.99
N ILE A 936 8.80 12.47 60.40
CA ILE A 936 8.98 13.78 61.05
C ILE A 936 8.00 14.87 60.59
N PHE A 937 7.14 14.58 59.61
CA PHE A 937 6.22 15.57 59.05
C PHE A 937 5.20 16.03 60.10
N ASN A 938 5.20 17.33 60.42
CA ASN A 938 4.28 17.92 61.39
C ASN A 938 3.93 19.39 61.08
N GLN A 939 3.55 19.67 59.83
CA GLN A 939 3.28 21.03 59.36
C GLN A 939 1.78 21.30 59.24
N PRO A 940 1.32 22.56 59.48
CA PRO A 940 -0.10 22.89 59.48
C PRO A 940 -0.72 22.71 58.09
N ILE A 941 -1.69 21.80 57.99
CA ILE A 941 -2.46 21.45 56.78
C ILE A 941 -3.98 21.55 57.00
N GLY A 942 -4.40 22.14 58.13
CA GLY A 942 -5.82 22.28 58.49
C GLY A 942 -6.63 23.15 57.52
N ASN A 943 -5.97 24.02 56.75
CA ASN A 943 -6.60 24.94 55.79
C ASN A 943 -6.89 24.31 54.41
N TRP A 944 -6.58 23.04 54.20
CA TRP A 944 -6.85 22.35 52.95
C TRP A 944 -8.36 22.23 52.66
N ASN A 945 -8.74 22.47 51.40
CA ASN A 945 -10.11 22.25 50.96
C ASN A 945 -10.29 20.81 50.45
N THR A 946 -10.91 19.98 51.29
CA THR A 946 -11.05 18.53 51.10
C THR A 946 -12.44 18.09 50.61
N ILE A 947 -13.30 19.02 50.16
CA ILE A 947 -14.70 18.75 49.80
C ILE A 947 -14.92 17.57 48.83
N HIS A 948 -14.02 17.33 47.86
CA HIS A 948 -14.10 16.21 46.92
C HIS A 948 -13.07 15.10 47.20
N ALA A 949 -12.48 15.04 48.39
CA ALA A 949 -11.60 13.95 48.79
C ALA A 949 -12.40 12.63 48.94
N THR A 950 -11.98 11.55 48.27
CA THR A 950 -12.68 10.26 48.23
C THR A 950 -12.00 9.15 49.02
N SER A 951 -10.68 9.21 49.20
CA SER A 951 -9.92 8.24 50.00
C SER A 951 -8.79 8.92 50.78
N MET A 952 -8.73 8.62 52.08
CA MET A 952 -7.67 9.03 53.01
C MET A 952 -6.98 7.82 53.65
N ALA A 953 -7.13 6.64 53.03
CA ALA A 953 -6.57 5.39 53.52
C ALA A 953 -5.05 5.50 53.72
N SER A 954 -4.56 5.10 54.89
CA SER A 954 -3.15 5.09 55.27
C SER A 954 -2.42 6.43 55.15
N MET A 955 -3.14 7.56 55.04
CA MET A 955 -2.56 8.87 54.71
C MET A 955 -1.40 9.27 55.64
N PHE A 956 -1.50 8.98 56.94
CA PHE A 956 -0.50 9.25 57.96
C PHE A 956 0.00 7.99 58.67
N GLN A 957 -0.17 6.81 58.08
CA GLN A 957 0.33 5.57 58.67
C GLN A 957 1.85 5.67 58.86
N GLY A 958 2.33 5.56 60.10
CA GLY A 958 3.75 5.67 60.46
C GLY A 958 4.32 7.09 60.45
N ALA A 959 3.52 8.14 60.25
CA ALA A 959 3.95 9.53 60.36
C ALA A 959 4.06 9.95 61.84
N SER A 960 5.09 9.45 62.53
CA SER A 960 5.20 9.48 64.00
C SER A 960 5.08 10.86 64.66
N ALA A 961 5.52 11.93 63.99
CA ALA A 961 5.48 13.30 64.52
C ALA A 961 4.17 14.06 64.26
N PHE A 962 3.31 13.57 63.35
CA PHE A 962 2.16 14.34 62.88
C PHE A 962 1.09 14.51 63.98
N ASN A 963 0.82 15.77 64.35
CA ASN A 963 -0.18 16.12 65.37
C ASN A 963 -0.79 17.51 65.11
N GLN A 964 -1.16 17.83 63.87
CA GLN A 964 -1.77 19.13 63.54
C GLN A 964 -3.30 19.08 63.59
N ASN A 965 -3.94 20.23 63.78
CA ASN A 965 -5.40 20.34 63.76
C ASN A 965 -5.93 20.19 62.32
N ILE A 966 -6.75 19.17 62.11
CA ILE A 966 -7.43 18.82 60.85
C ILE A 966 -8.94 18.57 61.07
N GLY A 967 -9.47 18.97 62.23
CA GLY A 967 -10.86 18.75 62.61
C GLY A 967 -11.87 19.47 61.70
N ASN A 968 -11.42 20.49 60.97
CA ASN A 968 -12.25 21.30 60.07
C ASN A 968 -12.34 20.75 58.63
N TRP A 969 -11.67 19.63 58.32
CA TRP A 969 -11.73 19.04 56.98
C TRP A 969 -13.15 18.54 56.64
N ASN A 970 -13.55 18.73 55.38
CA ASN A 970 -14.78 18.16 54.85
C ASN A 970 -14.54 16.72 54.39
N THR A 971 -15.08 15.76 55.14
CA THR A 971 -14.92 14.33 54.87
C THR A 971 -16.17 13.67 54.26
N SER A 972 -17.19 14.45 53.89
CA SER A 972 -18.49 13.94 53.42
C SER A 972 -18.46 13.06 52.17
N ASN A 973 -17.37 13.10 51.39
CA ASN A 973 -17.14 12.27 50.22
C ASN A 973 -16.12 11.14 50.43
N VAL A 974 -15.51 11.04 51.61
CA VAL A 974 -14.51 10.02 51.92
C VAL A 974 -15.19 8.66 52.10
N THR A 975 -14.67 7.65 51.41
CA THR A 975 -15.17 6.26 51.44
C THR A 975 -14.28 5.30 52.23
N SER A 976 -13.01 5.66 52.45
CA SER A 976 -12.04 4.84 53.18
C SER A 976 -11.14 5.69 54.07
N MET A 977 -11.09 5.32 55.35
CA MET A 977 -10.19 5.86 56.38
C MET A 977 -9.31 4.75 56.99
N ALA A 978 -9.27 3.58 56.34
CA ALA A 978 -8.49 2.43 56.78
C ALA A 978 -7.03 2.83 57.05
N ASN A 979 -6.50 2.42 58.20
CA ASN A 979 -5.12 2.64 58.62
C ASN A 979 -4.65 4.12 58.72
N MET A 980 -5.53 5.11 58.69
CA MET A 980 -5.16 6.53 58.48
C MET A 980 -4.03 7.04 59.40
N PHE A 981 -4.00 6.69 60.69
CA PHE A 981 -3.02 7.14 61.67
C PHE A 981 -2.22 5.99 62.32
N VAL A 982 -2.24 4.79 61.74
CA VAL A 982 -1.60 3.59 62.33
C VAL A 982 -0.14 3.87 62.72
N GLY A 983 0.24 3.56 63.96
CA GLY A 983 1.63 3.53 64.42
C GLY A 983 2.29 2.15 64.25
N PHE A 984 3.62 2.10 64.38
CA PHE A 984 4.38 0.84 64.42
C PHE A 984 4.59 0.37 65.88
N THR A 985 4.71 -0.95 66.09
CA THR A 985 4.69 -1.61 67.42
C THR A 985 5.93 -1.40 68.30
N ASN A 986 6.93 -0.62 67.86
CA ASN A 986 8.09 -0.29 68.69
C ASN A 986 7.78 0.93 69.57
N ILE A 987 7.84 0.76 70.89
CA ILE A 987 7.43 1.72 71.94
C ILE A 987 8.14 3.09 71.88
N THR A 988 9.13 3.29 71.02
CA THR A 988 9.85 4.57 70.83
C THR A 988 9.42 5.39 69.61
N THR A 989 8.62 4.88 68.66
CA THR A 989 8.27 5.57 67.39
C THR A 989 6.75 5.65 67.10
N THR A 990 5.91 5.64 68.13
CA THR A 990 4.45 5.61 67.98
C THR A 990 3.86 6.93 67.46
N THR A 991 2.81 6.86 66.64
CA THR A 991 2.08 8.04 66.11
C THR A 991 1.46 8.85 67.24
N LYS A 992 1.74 10.16 67.30
CA LYS A 992 1.27 11.09 68.35
C LYS A 992 0.01 11.89 67.97
N PHE A 993 -0.75 11.42 66.98
CA PHE A 993 -1.88 12.18 66.46
C PHE A 993 -2.95 12.39 67.54
N ASN A 994 -3.27 13.66 67.81
CA ASN A 994 -4.29 14.10 68.76
C ASN A 994 -4.94 15.42 68.29
N ASN A 995 -5.09 15.59 66.97
CA ASN A 995 -5.75 16.74 66.33
C ASN A 995 -5.26 18.14 66.81
N GLY A 996 -3.95 18.33 66.98
CA GLY A 996 -3.39 19.63 67.40
C GLY A 996 -3.21 19.79 68.90
N GLN A 997 -3.70 18.86 69.72
CA GLN A 997 -3.52 18.92 71.17
C GLN A 997 -2.22 18.28 71.64
N ALA A 998 -1.54 18.93 72.58
CA ALA A 998 -0.38 18.36 73.24
C ALA A 998 -0.77 17.13 74.10
N SER A 999 0.16 16.20 74.29
CA SER A 999 -0.03 15.05 75.18
C SER A 999 -0.25 15.55 76.62
N GLY A 1000 -1.34 15.10 77.27
CA GLY A 1000 -1.64 15.43 78.67
C GLY A 1000 -2.55 16.66 78.88
N THR A 1001 -3.07 17.29 77.81
CA THR A 1001 -4.10 18.33 77.92
C THR A 1001 -5.49 17.75 78.17
N THR A 1002 -6.42 18.60 78.65
CA THR A 1002 -7.82 18.25 78.89
C THR A 1002 -8.42 17.48 77.70
N PRO A 1003 -8.95 16.26 77.90
CA PRO A 1003 -9.57 15.50 76.82
C PRO A 1003 -10.66 16.29 76.08
N GLY A 1004 -10.74 16.11 74.76
CA GLY A 1004 -11.88 16.56 73.96
C GLY A 1004 -11.95 18.04 73.56
N THR A 1005 -10.94 18.87 73.85
CA THR A 1005 -10.97 20.32 73.51
C THR A 1005 -10.72 20.68 72.03
N ALA A 1006 -10.51 19.71 71.14
CA ALA A 1006 -10.24 19.87 69.71
C ALA A 1006 -10.93 18.73 68.93
N PRO A 1007 -12.28 18.74 68.84
CA PRO A 1007 -13.05 17.64 68.28
C PRO A 1007 -12.75 17.41 66.79
N LEU A 1008 -12.90 16.16 66.35
CA LEU A 1008 -12.87 15.80 64.93
C LEU A 1008 -14.28 15.95 64.34
N ASN A 1009 -14.58 17.10 63.74
CA ASN A 1009 -15.90 17.41 63.19
C ASN A 1009 -16.11 16.82 61.78
N TRP A 1010 -15.87 15.51 61.64
CA TRP A 1010 -15.91 14.81 60.37
C TRP A 1010 -17.29 14.24 60.04
N ASN A 1011 -17.67 14.28 58.76
CA ASN A 1011 -18.82 13.58 58.22
C ASN A 1011 -18.38 12.21 57.70
N THR A 1012 -18.72 11.13 58.41
CA THR A 1012 -18.30 9.77 58.02
C THR A 1012 -19.39 8.96 57.32
N SER A 1013 -20.51 9.58 56.93
CA SER A 1013 -21.69 8.88 56.40
C SER A 1013 -21.46 8.05 55.13
N LYS A 1014 -20.38 8.33 54.37
CA LYS A 1014 -19.99 7.56 53.17
C LYS A 1014 -18.82 6.59 53.40
N VAL A 1015 -18.25 6.56 54.60
CA VAL A 1015 -17.08 5.72 54.91
C VAL A 1015 -17.52 4.27 55.03
N THR A 1016 -16.80 3.37 54.36
CA THR A 1016 -17.04 1.93 54.35
C THR A 1016 -15.97 1.14 55.12
N THR A 1017 -14.77 1.71 55.31
CA THR A 1017 -13.67 1.04 56.02
C THR A 1017 -12.97 1.99 57.01
N MET A 1018 -12.81 1.54 58.26
CA MET A 1018 -12.13 2.25 59.36
C MET A 1018 -11.17 1.34 60.14
N ASN A 1019 -10.86 0.16 59.60
CA ASN A 1019 -9.99 -0.81 60.25
C ASN A 1019 -8.62 -0.19 60.58
N SER A 1020 -8.19 -0.41 61.82
CA SER A 1020 -6.93 0.06 62.39
C SER A 1020 -6.69 1.58 62.32
N MET A 1021 -7.71 2.41 62.04
CA MET A 1021 -7.54 3.86 61.81
C MET A 1021 -6.67 4.59 62.85
N PHE A 1022 -6.82 4.30 64.15
CA PHE A 1022 -6.06 4.90 65.26
C PHE A 1022 -5.17 3.89 66.01
N ARG A 1023 -4.86 2.76 65.37
CA ARG A 1023 -4.07 1.70 65.99
C ARG A 1023 -2.69 2.22 66.39
N TYR A 1024 -2.30 2.03 67.66
CA TYR A 1024 -1.05 2.52 68.25
C TYR A 1024 -0.88 4.06 68.22
N CYS A 1025 -1.96 4.85 68.15
CA CYS A 1025 -1.92 6.30 68.38
C CYS A 1025 -1.86 6.64 69.88
N ILE A 1026 -0.67 6.59 70.48
CA ILE A 1026 -0.49 6.85 71.91
C ILE A 1026 -0.76 8.34 72.19
N GLY A 1027 -1.79 8.62 72.99
CA GLY A 1027 -2.18 9.98 73.39
C GLY A 1027 -3.42 10.55 72.67
N PHE A 1028 -4.03 9.80 71.75
CA PHE A 1028 -5.31 10.21 71.14
C PHE A 1028 -6.44 10.22 72.17
N ASN A 1029 -6.96 11.41 72.49
CA ASN A 1029 -8.00 11.62 73.51
C ASN A 1029 -9.10 12.62 73.07
N GLN A 1030 -9.28 12.81 71.77
CA GLN A 1030 -10.27 13.74 71.24
C GLN A 1030 -11.70 13.20 71.25
N ASN A 1031 -12.65 14.12 71.38
CA ASN A 1031 -14.06 13.84 71.16
C ASN A 1031 -14.29 13.58 69.68
N ILE A 1032 -14.83 12.40 69.37
CA ILE A 1032 -15.34 12.05 68.05
C ILE A 1032 -16.85 12.39 67.91
N THR A 1033 -17.48 12.91 68.97
CA THR A 1033 -18.88 13.34 68.94
C THR A 1033 -19.04 14.62 69.79
N THR A 1034 -19.64 15.65 69.23
CA THR A 1034 -20.32 16.71 69.98
C THR A 1034 -21.79 16.73 69.51
N SER A 1035 -22.69 17.21 70.36
CA SER A 1035 -24.16 17.15 70.18
C SER A 1035 -24.62 17.70 68.82
N GLY A 1036 -24.84 16.79 67.85
CA GLY A 1036 -25.17 17.05 66.44
C GLY A 1036 -24.38 16.11 65.50
N SER A 1037 -24.76 14.82 65.43
CA SER A 1037 -23.93 13.72 64.89
C SER A 1037 -23.55 13.84 63.40
N ASN A 1038 -22.28 14.12 63.11
CA ASN A 1038 -21.69 13.94 61.77
C ASN A 1038 -20.92 12.60 61.62
N TRP A 1039 -20.58 11.93 62.73
CA TRP A 1039 -20.01 10.58 62.71
C TRP A 1039 -21.11 9.52 62.53
N ASN A 1040 -21.34 9.12 61.28
CA ASN A 1040 -22.24 8.05 60.90
C ASN A 1040 -21.40 6.85 60.42
N THR A 1041 -21.57 5.69 61.05
CA THR A 1041 -20.81 4.46 60.76
C THR A 1041 -21.65 3.37 60.12
N ASN A 1042 -22.89 3.66 59.68
CA ASN A 1042 -23.82 2.65 59.17
C ASN A 1042 -23.33 1.92 57.92
N LEU A 1043 -22.45 2.54 57.13
CA LEU A 1043 -21.84 1.92 55.95
C LEU A 1043 -20.50 1.24 56.25
N VAL A 1044 -19.96 1.37 57.46
CA VAL A 1044 -18.65 0.83 57.83
C VAL A 1044 -18.77 -0.67 58.06
N THR A 1045 -18.10 -1.46 57.21
CA THR A 1045 -18.13 -2.93 57.29
C THR A 1045 -16.98 -3.50 58.10
N ASP A 1046 -15.92 -2.73 58.36
CA ASP A 1046 -14.73 -3.17 59.09
C ASP A 1046 -14.15 -2.05 59.97
N VAL A 1047 -14.18 -2.29 61.29
CA VAL A 1047 -13.58 -1.47 62.36
C VAL A 1047 -12.47 -2.22 63.11
N SER A 1048 -12.01 -3.35 62.57
CA SER A 1048 -11.07 -4.24 63.25
C SER A 1048 -9.78 -3.50 63.65
N GLY A 1049 -9.40 -3.64 64.92
CA GLY A 1049 -8.18 -3.05 65.46
C GLY A 1049 -8.14 -1.51 65.48
N MET A 1050 -9.26 -0.81 65.21
CA MET A 1050 -9.32 0.66 65.08
C MET A 1050 -8.60 1.41 66.21
N PHE A 1051 -8.73 0.95 67.45
CA PHE A 1051 -8.12 1.57 68.64
C PHE A 1051 -7.11 0.67 69.36
N GLN A 1052 -6.62 -0.38 68.69
CA GLN A 1052 -5.72 -1.34 69.32
C GLN A 1052 -4.40 -0.65 69.73
N GLY A 1053 -4.01 -0.78 71.00
CA GLY A 1053 -2.69 -0.33 71.50
C GLY A 1053 -2.56 1.17 71.85
N ILE A 1054 -3.66 1.86 72.17
CA ILE A 1054 -3.68 3.28 72.60
C ILE A 1054 -3.29 3.48 74.10
N ASN A 1055 -2.88 2.44 74.82
CA ASN A 1055 -2.74 2.47 76.29
C ASN A 1055 -1.58 3.33 76.83
N ASN A 1056 -1.92 4.33 77.64
CA ASN A 1056 -1.09 4.80 78.76
C ASN A 1056 -1.91 4.68 80.06
N THR A 1057 -1.25 4.33 81.15
CA THR A 1057 -1.74 3.66 82.38
C THR A 1057 -2.56 4.51 83.36
N THR A 1058 -3.59 5.24 82.93
CA THR A 1058 -4.64 5.77 83.84
C THR A 1058 -5.96 5.98 83.11
N GLY A 1059 -6.97 5.16 83.43
CA GLY A 1059 -8.40 5.47 83.23
C GLY A 1059 -8.93 5.44 81.79
N ILE A 1060 -9.70 4.40 81.48
CA ILE A 1060 -10.62 4.35 80.33
C ILE A 1060 -11.70 5.43 80.54
N HIS A 1061 -11.47 6.65 80.07
CA HIS A 1061 -12.49 7.72 80.01
C HIS A 1061 -12.86 8.13 78.58
N LEU A 1062 -12.31 7.48 77.56
CA LEU A 1062 -12.28 8.02 76.20
C LEU A 1062 -13.19 7.22 75.29
N PHE A 1063 -14.50 7.50 75.31
CA PHE A 1063 -15.45 7.47 74.17
C PHE A 1063 -16.86 8.03 74.55
N ASN A 1064 -16.98 8.90 75.56
CA ASN A 1064 -18.30 9.44 75.96
C ASN A 1064 -18.30 10.93 76.26
N ASN A 1065 -17.77 11.78 75.37
CA ASN A 1065 -18.07 13.22 75.37
C ASN A 1065 -17.96 13.92 76.74
N SER A 1066 -16.98 13.53 77.57
CA SER A 1066 -16.80 13.98 78.96
C SER A 1066 -18.02 13.82 79.91
N GLN A 1067 -18.97 12.93 79.63
CA GLN A 1067 -20.09 12.59 80.53
C GLN A 1067 -19.79 11.35 81.39
N ALA A 1068 -20.03 11.46 82.69
CA ALA A 1068 -20.02 10.34 83.63
C ALA A 1068 -21.12 9.32 83.23
N VAL A 1069 -20.73 8.06 83.00
CA VAL A 1069 -21.66 7.01 82.62
C VAL A 1069 -22.35 6.47 83.88
N GLY A 1070 -23.59 6.89 84.11
CA GLY A 1070 -24.56 6.17 84.93
C GLY A 1070 -25.78 5.85 84.06
N GLY A 1071 -25.89 4.61 83.57
CA GLY A 1071 -27.04 4.15 82.77
C GLY A 1071 -26.67 3.25 81.59
N ILE A 1072 -27.59 2.34 81.23
CA ILE A 1072 -27.35 1.11 80.43
C ILE A 1072 -27.43 1.27 78.90
N THR A 1073 -27.38 2.50 78.36
CA THR A 1073 -27.51 2.74 76.91
C THR A 1073 -26.46 3.71 76.40
N ALA A 1074 -25.52 3.21 75.59
CA ALA A 1074 -24.47 3.98 74.95
C ALA A 1074 -25.00 4.76 73.72
N PRO A 1075 -24.59 6.02 73.47
CA PRO A 1075 -25.10 6.85 72.37
C PRO A 1075 -24.61 6.46 70.95
N MET A 1076 -24.02 5.29 70.76
CA MET A 1076 -23.41 4.88 69.47
C MET A 1076 -23.96 3.60 68.87
N GLY A 1077 -24.99 2.95 69.46
CA GLY A 1077 -25.45 1.64 68.97
C GLY A 1077 -24.39 0.54 69.06
N TRP A 1078 -23.26 0.79 69.74
CA TRP A 1078 -22.23 -0.19 70.03
C TRP A 1078 -22.62 -0.89 71.33
N VAL A 1079 -23.08 -2.14 71.25
CA VAL A 1079 -23.41 -2.96 72.42
C VAL A 1079 -22.13 -3.65 72.90
N PHE A 1080 -21.50 -3.08 73.94
CA PHE A 1080 -20.42 -3.74 74.68
C PHE A 1080 -20.98 -4.34 75.97
N THR A 1081 -21.10 -5.66 76.04
CA THR A 1081 -21.54 -6.34 77.27
C THR A 1081 -20.33 -6.75 78.12
N THR A 1082 -20.08 -5.92 79.13
CA THR A 1082 -19.41 -6.17 80.44
C THR A 1082 -18.01 -6.78 80.49
N VAL A 1083 -17.13 -6.08 81.21
CA VAL A 1083 -15.78 -6.49 81.64
C VAL A 1083 -15.86 -7.53 82.76
N PRO A 1084 -14.99 -8.56 82.72
CA PRO A 1084 -14.33 -9.00 83.95
C PRO A 1084 -12.82 -8.87 83.84
N ALA A 1085 -12.20 -8.56 84.98
CA ALA A 1085 -10.78 -8.34 85.12
C ALA A 1085 -9.92 -9.52 84.67
N SER A 1086 -8.75 -9.16 84.14
CA SER A 1086 -7.55 -9.97 83.86
C SER A 1086 -7.53 -10.90 82.63
N GLY A 1087 -6.92 -10.38 81.56
CA GLY A 1087 -5.75 -11.05 80.97
C GLY A 1087 -5.94 -11.93 79.73
N ASN A 1088 -5.79 -11.31 78.56
CA ASN A 1088 -5.26 -11.84 77.28
C ASN A 1088 -6.19 -12.59 76.29
N TYR A 1089 -6.79 -11.76 75.43
CA TYR A 1089 -7.18 -11.84 74.01
C TYR A 1089 -7.04 -13.14 73.19
N ARG A 1090 -8.12 -13.47 72.45
CA ARG A 1090 -8.14 -13.62 70.97
C ARG A 1090 -9.51 -13.22 70.39
N LEU A 1091 -9.53 -12.43 69.31
CA LEU A 1091 -10.73 -12.13 68.51
C LEU A 1091 -11.02 -13.30 67.57
N ASN A 1092 -12.29 -13.64 67.37
CA ASN A 1092 -12.70 -14.41 66.19
C ASN A 1092 -14.08 -13.96 65.73
N CYS A 1093 -14.20 -13.54 64.48
CA CYS A 1093 -15.44 -13.05 63.88
C CYS A 1093 -16.25 -14.23 63.30
N ASN A 1094 -17.58 -14.16 63.30
CA ASN A 1094 -18.39 -14.61 62.15
C ASN A 1094 -19.86 -14.20 62.23
N LEU A 1095 -20.43 -13.85 61.06
CA LEU A 1095 -21.83 -13.50 60.81
C LEU A 1095 -22.69 -14.75 60.59
N THR A 1096 -23.96 -14.77 61.04
CA THR A 1096 -25.16 -14.84 60.16
C THR A 1096 -26.51 -15.06 60.89
N THR A 1097 -27.55 -14.49 60.25
CA THR A 1097 -28.97 -14.91 60.08
C THR A 1097 -29.98 -14.94 61.23
N ALA A 1098 -30.93 -13.99 61.11
CA ALA A 1098 -32.38 -14.19 61.06
C ALA A 1098 -33.13 -14.74 62.29
N ASN A 1099 -34.08 -13.90 62.76
CA ASN A 1099 -35.17 -14.09 63.75
C ASN A 1099 -34.87 -13.57 65.16
N LYS A 1100 -35.72 -12.79 65.84
CA LYS A 1100 -36.91 -11.98 65.57
C LYS A 1100 -37.22 -11.24 66.91
N PRO A 1101 -38.12 -10.24 66.93
CA PRO A 1101 -38.25 -9.23 67.97
C PRO A 1101 -39.18 -9.64 69.12
N THR A 1102 -39.09 -8.98 70.26
CA THR A 1102 -40.25 -8.71 71.15
C THR A 1102 -40.03 -7.37 71.85
N GLN A 1103 -40.80 -6.37 71.40
CA GLN A 1103 -41.16 -5.06 71.98
C GLN A 1103 -40.85 -4.79 73.47
N LEU A 1104 -40.76 -3.55 73.99
CA LEU A 1104 -40.72 -2.16 73.51
C LEU A 1104 -40.30 -1.32 74.74
N THR A 1105 -39.52 -0.27 74.54
CA THR A 1105 -39.92 1.16 74.67
C THR A 1105 -38.78 2.02 74.17
#